data_AF-A0A943TEN6-F1
#
_entry.id   AF-A0A943TEN6-F1
#
_cell.length_a   1.000
_cell.length_b   1.000
_cell.length_c   1.000
_cell.angle_alpha   90.00
_cell.angle_beta   90.00
_cell.angle_gamma   90.00
#
_symmetry.space_group_name_H-M   'P 1'
#
loop_
_entity.id
_entity.type
_entity.pdbx_description
1 polymer ?
#
loop_
_entity_poly.entity_id
_entity_poly.type
_entity_poly.pdbx_seq_one_letter_code
_entity_poly.pdbx_strand_id
1 'polypeptide(L)'
;MNVPIREDRRTRYMFLEPTEAWQLLSLCTALTVAFLLAVHFTKLKAKVPLFYSWIGAIAIFGGALAFLLPIALNSGFGKDDDGRVLRQLILYTTGGVLGVITLGESHRKNNQEKEKNENDHTRQVYAERRSRYTKAVEHLADEKAGVRLGGIYTLVGLVDEWLADDSLKPSEQQKEGQVIINNLCAYIRSPFSLALKAEMIEGDSEPDNYEGDFSKDQAAFREEQDIRRAIFVEMGKRSSGTIEEEGEVVETVPGPWSDFDFDFSRAPIFYPLNNLNIEQGNFASTRFYGKADFVDAKFVRDADFRNAKFTKDADFWGAEFTGNADFQYAEFLEDAGFRKAKFTGNISFGGAELTGNAYFGGAEFTGNISFRSAEFTGNAHFGDVYLGNVKFVGDADFGNAKFARDADFGNVKFVGDADFGKAKFTRNAAFQYAKFTRNADFWEAEFTGDTDFWEAEFTGNAHFLGARFSGNAHFLGAKFTGNAGFGNTKFTGNAGFGNAKFTGNAHFLGAKFTGNADFGNTKFTGDAYFLDAKFTGNANFGNAKFTGYVGFNGSYFGQYAPTFAGISGAARFSAQVDPQDYVFTVREGSKAIKCGTATLLGKSFIIPLGTVLFGPSSRGKNSRTSEPAKPLDNSNNGKDDNPE
;
A
#
# COMPACT_ATOMS: atom_id res chain seq x y z
N MET A 1 -27.00 -131.96 9.14
CA MET A 1 -28.42 -131.67 9.42
C MET A 1 -28.48 -130.45 10.33
N ASN A 2 -29.31 -129.46 9.96
CA ASN A 2 -29.91 -128.39 10.79
C ASN A 2 -29.10 -127.65 11.89
N VAL A 3 -28.90 -126.34 11.63
CA VAL A 3 -29.19 -125.15 12.46
C VAL A 3 -29.71 -125.44 13.89
N PRO A 4 -29.23 -124.70 14.93
CA PRO A 4 -30.01 -123.52 15.36
C PRO A 4 -29.22 -122.25 15.67
N ILE A 5 -29.87 -121.14 15.32
CA ILE A 5 -29.71 -119.76 15.77
C ILE A 5 -30.49 -119.59 17.09
N ARG A 6 -29.99 -118.80 18.07
CA ARG A 6 -30.87 -117.97 18.92
C ARG A 6 -30.18 -116.84 19.72
N GLU A 7 -30.78 -115.65 19.55
CA GLU A 7 -31.04 -114.50 20.44
C GLU A 7 -29.87 -113.86 21.23
N ASP A 8 -29.43 -112.65 20.90
CA ASP A 8 -30.08 -111.31 20.97
C ASP A 8 -30.16 -110.73 22.39
N ARG A 9 -29.26 -109.77 22.66
CA ARG A 9 -29.20 -108.95 23.87
C ARG A 9 -29.66 -107.54 23.47
N ARG A 10 -30.93 -107.22 23.75
CA ARG A 10 -31.50 -105.89 23.51
C ARG A 10 -30.66 -104.78 24.14
N THR A 11 -30.22 -103.87 23.28
CA THR A 11 -29.68 -102.53 23.54
C THR A 11 -30.70 -101.69 24.33
N ARG A 12 -30.34 -101.22 25.53
CA ARG A 12 -31.06 -100.12 26.20
C ARG A 12 -30.73 -98.82 25.48
N TYR A 13 -31.66 -98.27 24.73
CA TYR A 13 -31.64 -96.86 24.36
C TYR A 13 -32.14 -96.06 25.57
N MET A 14 -31.28 -95.24 26.16
CA MET A 14 -31.64 -94.34 27.26
C MET A 14 -32.38 -93.15 26.66
N PHE A 15 -33.72 -93.15 26.75
CA PHE A 15 -34.51 -91.96 26.49
C PHE A 15 -34.41 -91.05 27.71
N LEU A 16 -33.94 -89.82 27.51
CA LEU A 16 -33.93 -88.79 28.55
C LEU A 16 -35.37 -88.36 28.85
N GLU A 17 -35.78 -88.35 30.11
CA GLU A 17 -37.12 -87.89 30.50
C GLU A 17 -37.19 -86.34 30.56
N PRO A 18 -38.36 -85.71 30.32
CA PRO A 18 -38.49 -84.24 30.26
C PRO A 18 -38.07 -83.52 31.54
N THR A 19 -38.30 -84.14 32.69
CA THR A 19 -37.90 -83.61 34.01
C THR A 19 -36.38 -83.61 34.18
N GLU A 20 -35.69 -84.64 33.70
CA GLU A 20 -34.22 -84.72 33.69
C GLU A 20 -33.63 -83.69 32.72
N ALA A 21 -34.27 -83.48 31.56
CA ALA A 21 -33.87 -82.46 30.60
C ALA A 21 -33.96 -81.03 31.19
N TRP A 22 -35.02 -80.69 31.93
CA TRP A 22 -35.15 -79.41 32.64
C TRP A 22 -34.10 -79.21 33.73
N GLN A 23 -33.72 -80.26 34.47
CA GLN A 23 -32.66 -80.20 35.47
C GLN A 23 -31.29 -79.94 34.84
N LEU A 24 -30.98 -80.64 33.73
CA LEU A 24 -29.76 -80.43 32.96
C LEU A 24 -29.71 -79.02 32.36
N LEU A 25 -30.83 -78.49 31.86
CA LEU A 25 -30.91 -77.13 31.32
C LEU A 25 -30.68 -76.08 32.42
N SER A 26 -31.24 -76.29 33.61
CA SER A 26 -31.02 -75.44 34.79
C SER A 26 -29.56 -75.45 35.24
N LEU A 27 -28.93 -76.63 35.26
CA LEU A 27 -27.51 -76.79 35.58
C LEU A 27 -26.61 -76.12 34.53
N CYS A 28 -26.88 -76.32 33.24
CA CYS A 28 -26.17 -75.64 32.16
C CYS A 28 -26.28 -74.12 32.27
N THR A 29 -27.46 -73.60 32.60
CA THR A 29 -27.68 -72.15 32.83
C THR A 29 -26.89 -71.64 34.03
N ALA A 30 -26.90 -72.37 35.16
CA ALA A 30 -26.15 -71.99 36.34
C ALA A 30 -24.63 -71.98 36.09
N LEU A 31 -24.12 -72.98 35.35
CA LEU A 31 -22.70 -73.07 34.99
C LEU A 31 -22.27 -71.95 34.03
N THR A 32 -23.07 -71.61 33.03
CA THR A 32 -22.75 -70.50 32.10
C THR A 32 -22.76 -69.15 32.80
N VAL A 33 -23.74 -68.90 33.68
CA VAL A 33 -23.80 -67.68 34.50
C VAL A 33 -22.63 -67.60 35.48
N ALA A 34 -22.32 -68.70 36.19
CA ALA A 34 -21.19 -68.76 37.10
C ALA A 34 -19.85 -68.52 36.38
N PHE A 35 -19.68 -69.07 35.17
CA PHE A 35 -18.51 -68.82 34.33
C PHE A 35 -18.39 -67.35 33.94
N LEU A 36 -19.47 -66.72 33.46
CA LEU A 36 -19.46 -65.30 33.07
C LEU A 36 -19.20 -64.38 34.27
N LEU A 37 -19.78 -64.67 35.45
CA LEU A 37 -19.52 -63.95 36.69
C LEU A 37 -18.05 -64.12 37.13
N ALA A 38 -17.52 -65.34 37.09
CA ALA A 38 -16.13 -65.61 37.40
C ALA A 38 -15.19 -64.83 36.48
N VAL A 39 -15.43 -64.80 35.17
CA VAL A 39 -14.62 -63.99 34.22
C VAL A 39 -14.77 -62.49 34.48
N HIS A 40 -15.95 -62.02 34.93
CA HIS A 40 -16.19 -60.61 35.22
C HIS A 40 -15.47 -60.12 36.49
N PHE A 41 -15.44 -60.94 37.55
CA PHE A 41 -14.92 -60.58 38.88
C PHE A 41 -13.49 -61.05 39.17
N THR A 42 -12.92 -61.95 38.37
CA THR A 42 -11.53 -62.42 38.55
C THR A 42 -10.55 -61.75 37.58
N LYS A 43 -9.24 -61.84 37.86
CA LYS A 43 -8.16 -61.37 36.96
C LYS A 43 -8.04 -62.16 35.64
N LEU A 44 -8.95 -63.09 35.32
CA LEU A 44 -8.96 -63.80 34.04
C LEU A 44 -9.09 -62.87 32.82
N LYS A 45 -9.62 -61.65 32.98
CA LYS A 45 -9.63 -60.60 31.93
C LYS A 45 -8.24 -60.31 31.33
N ALA A 46 -7.17 -60.59 32.07
CA ALA A 46 -5.80 -60.36 31.60
C ALA A 46 -5.31 -61.39 30.56
N LYS A 47 -5.96 -62.56 30.45
CA LYS A 47 -5.57 -63.64 29.52
C LYS A 47 -6.58 -63.88 28.40
N VAL A 48 -7.87 -63.63 28.64
CA VAL A 48 -8.93 -63.78 27.62
C VAL A 48 -9.88 -62.57 27.71
N PRO A 49 -10.07 -61.80 26.62
CA PRO A 49 -11.02 -60.69 26.61
C PRO A 49 -12.43 -61.17 26.89
N LEU A 50 -13.17 -60.42 27.73
CA LEU A 50 -14.58 -60.67 28.10
C LEU A 50 -15.46 -61.02 26.90
N PHE A 51 -15.22 -60.39 25.75
CA PHE A 51 -15.94 -60.62 24.50
C PHE A 51 -15.89 -62.09 24.03
N TYR A 52 -14.71 -62.70 23.99
CA TYR A 52 -14.56 -64.09 23.56
C TYR A 52 -15.16 -65.08 24.57
N SER A 53 -15.15 -64.74 25.86
CA SER A 53 -15.83 -65.53 26.90
C SER A 53 -17.36 -65.51 26.73
N TRP A 54 -17.93 -64.37 26.31
CA TRP A 54 -19.36 -64.25 26.00
C TRP A 54 -19.75 -65.04 24.74
N ILE A 55 -18.94 -64.99 23.67
CA ILE A 55 -19.13 -65.82 22.47
C ILE A 55 -19.16 -67.31 22.84
N GLY A 56 -18.17 -67.77 23.61
CA GLY A 56 -18.09 -69.15 24.06
C GLY A 56 -19.30 -69.57 24.90
N ALA A 57 -19.74 -68.70 25.83
CA ALA A 57 -20.92 -68.97 26.66
C ALA A 57 -22.22 -69.06 25.84
N ILE A 58 -22.44 -68.16 24.88
CA ILE A 58 -23.61 -68.18 23.99
C ILE A 58 -23.60 -69.44 23.10
N ALA A 59 -22.44 -69.83 22.57
CA ALA A 59 -22.32 -71.04 21.74
C ALA A 59 -22.61 -72.32 22.54
N ILE A 60 -22.04 -72.46 23.74
CA ILE A 60 -22.27 -73.60 24.63
C ILE A 60 -23.74 -73.64 25.09
N PHE A 61 -24.28 -72.50 25.49
CA PHE A 61 -25.65 -72.40 26.01
C PHE A 61 -26.70 -72.65 24.93
N GLY A 62 -26.56 -72.03 23.75
CA GLY A 62 -27.47 -72.24 22.63
C GLY A 62 -27.39 -73.67 22.08
N GLY A 63 -26.20 -74.29 22.10
CA GLY A 63 -26.03 -75.71 21.81
C GLY A 63 -26.76 -76.62 22.79
N ALA A 64 -26.61 -76.38 24.10
CA ALA A 64 -27.32 -77.13 25.14
C ALA A 64 -28.86 -76.96 25.03
N LEU A 65 -29.33 -75.74 24.83
CA LEU A 65 -30.74 -75.42 24.59
C LEU A 65 -31.31 -76.16 23.37
N ALA A 66 -30.59 -76.21 22.26
CA ALA A 66 -31.06 -76.83 21.02
C ALA A 66 -31.32 -78.34 21.14
N PHE A 67 -30.64 -79.03 22.06
CA PHE A 67 -30.81 -80.47 22.28
C PHE A 67 -31.69 -80.80 23.48
N LEU A 68 -31.62 -80.01 24.56
CA LEU A 68 -32.35 -80.30 25.80
C LEU A 68 -33.76 -79.68 25.82
N LEU A 69 -33.98 -78.53 25.20
CA LEU A 69 -35.28 -77.84 25.24
C LEU A 69 -36.41 -78.61 24.51
N PRO A 70 -36.18 -79.20 23.30
CA PRO A 70 -37.20 -80.02 22.67
C PRO A 70 -37.63 -81.21 23.53
N ILE A 71 -36.67 -81.88 24.18
CA ILE A 71 -36.92 -83.00 25.11
C ILE A 71 -37.70 -82.52 26.35
N ALA A 72 -37.30 -81.38 26.92
CA ALA A 72 -37.92 -80.78 28.09
C ALA A 72 -39.38 -80.34 27.87
N LEU A 73 -39.74 -80.03 26.61
CA LEU A 73 -41.10 -79.66 26.18
C LEU A 73 -41.91 -80.85 25.64
N ASN A 74 -41.41 -82.09 25.75
CA ASN A 74 -42.03 -83.30 25.19
C ASN A 74 -42.17 -83.29 23.66
N SER A 75 -41.35 -82.51 22.96
CA SER A 75 -41.29 -82.49 21.50
C SER A 75 -40.17 -83.42 21.02
N GLY A 76 -40.54 -84.58 20.48
CA GLY A 76 -39.60 -85.61 20.03
C GLY A 76 -38.76 -85.22 18.81
N PHE A 77 -37.88 -86.13 18.38
CA PHE A 77 -37.04 -85.97 17.18
C PHE A 77 -37.44 -86.93 16.05
N GLY A 78 -38.68 -87.44 16.07
CA GLY A 78 -39.30 -88.22 15.00
C GLY A 78 -39.46 -87.42 13.70
N LYS A 79 -39.90 -88.08 12.63
CA LYS A 79 -40.01 -87.45 11.30
C LYS A 79 -41.10 -86.37 11.25
N ASP A 80 -42.11 -86.48 12.11
CA ASP A 80 -43.29 -85.60 12.17
C ASP A 80 -43.37 -84.76 13.47
N ASP A 81 -42.31 -84.79 14.30
CA ASP A 81 -42.28 -84.06 15.58
C ASP A 81 -41.70 -82.64 15.42
N ASP A 82 -42.32 -81.67 16.11
CA ASP A 82 -41.90 -80.26 16.13
C ASP A 82 -40.51 -80.02 16.74
N GLY A 83 -39.98 -80.99 17.51
CA GLY A 83 -38.69 -80.86 18.20
C GLY A 83 -37.50 -80.73 17.24
N ARG A 84 -37.58 -81.30 16.03
CA ARG A 84 -36.59 -81.09 14.96
C ARG A 84 -36.58 -79.65 14.47
N VAL A 85 -37.76 -79.10 14.22
CA VAL A 85 -37.94 -77.72 13.75
C VAL A 85 -37.47 -76.74 14.82
N LEU A 86 -37.85 -76.97 16.08
CA LEU A 86 -37.43 -76.15 17.23
C LEU A 86 -35.90 -76.15 17.42
N ARG A 87 -35.26 -77.32 17.38
CA ARG A 87 -33.79 -77.45 17.42
C ARG A 87 -33.13 -76.66 16.31
N GLN A 88 -33.64 -76.79 15.09
CA GLN A 88 -33.11 -76.09 13.92
C GLN A 88 -33.27 -74.57 14.07
N LEU A 89 -34.41 -74.09 14.57
CA LEU A 89 -34.66 -72.68 14.85
C LEU A 89 -33.69 -72.11 15.91
N ILE A 90 -33.45 -72.85 17.00
CA ILE A 90 -32.52 -72.42 18.07
C ILE A 90 -31.09 -72.37 17.54
N LEU A 91 -30.66 -73.37 16.77
CA LEU A 91 -29.32 -73.38 16.16
C LEU A 91 -29.14 -72.25 15.15
N TYR A 92 -30.14 -71.99 14.29
CA TYR A 92 -30.08 -70.87 13.35
C TYR A 92 -30.09 -69.52 14.06
N THR A 93 -30.91 -69.36 15.09
CA THR A 93 -30.99 -68.10 15.85
C THR A 93 -29.70 -67.86 16.64
N THR A 94 -29.14 -68.88 17.30
CA THR A 94 -27.86 -68.79 18.01
C THR A 94 -26.71 -68.51 17.06
N GLY A 95 -26.64 -69.24 15.93
CA GLY A 95 -25.63 -69.04 14.90
C GLY A 95 -25.73 -67.66 14.23
N GLY A 96 -26.94 -67.16 13.99
CA GLY A 96 -27.20 -65.82 13.46
C GLY A 96 -26.77 -64.73 14.44
N VAL A 97 -27.10 -64.84 15.73
CA VAL A 97 -26.68 -63.89 16.77
C VAL A 97 -25.16 -63.89 16.93
N LEU A 98 -24.52 -65.07 16.97
CA LEU A 98 -23.05 -65.18 16.99
C LEU A 98 -22.42 -64.55 15.75
N GLY A 99 -23.00 -64.78 14.57
CA GLY A 99 -22.57 -64.17 13.31
C GLY A 99 -22.64 -62.65 13.35
N VAL A 100 -23.75 -62.06 13.80
CA VAL A 100 -23.91 -60.60 13.90
C VAL A 100 -22.94 -59.98 14.91
N ILE A 101 -22.74 -60.62 16.08
CA ILE A 101 -21.80 -60.15 17.11
C ILE A 101 -20.35 -60.20 16.61
N THR A 102 -19.94 -61.27 15.95
CA THR A 102 -18.58 -61.39 15.40
C THR A 102 -18.35 -60.42 14.23
N LEU A 103 -19.34 -60.24 13.35
CA LEU A 103 -19.32 -59.23 12.29
C LEU A 103 -19.23 -57.81 12.86
N GLY A 104 -20.02 -57.48 13.88
CA GLY A 104 -20.01 -56.17 14.52
C GLY A 104 -18.67 -55.84 15.18
N GLU A 105 -18.06 -56.80 15.88
CA GLU A 105 -16.73 -56.63 16.47
C GLU A 105 -15.64 -56.54 15.40
N SER A 106 -15.74 -57.34 14.33
CA SER A 106 -14.82 -57.25 13.19
C SER A 106 -14.91 -55.87 12.52
N HIS A 107 -16.12 -55.31 12.35
CA HIS A 107 -16.30 -53.98 11.79
C HIS A 107 -15.77 -52.89 12.72
N ARG A 108 -16.00 -53.01 14.03
CA ARG A 108 -15.44 -52.09 15.04
C ARG A 108 -13.91 -52.10 15.03
N LYS A 109 -13.31 -53.28 14.99
CA LYS A 109 -11.85 -53.46 14.95
C LYS A 109 -11.28 -52.93 13.63
N ASN A 110 -11.90 -53.23 12.50
CA ASN A 110 -11.48 -52.70 11.20
C ASN A 110 -11.55 -51.18 11.15
N ASN A 111 -12.60 -50.56 11.72
CA ASN A 111 -12.70 -49.11 11.81
C ASN A 111 -11.59 -48.51 12.69
N GLN A 112 -11.30 -49.11 13.85
CA GLN A 112 -10.21 -48.65 14.72
C GLN A 112 -8.83 -48.82 14.08
N GLU A 113 -8.59 -49.93 13.38
CA GLU A 113 -7.34 -50.15 12.64
C GLU A 113 -7.21 -49.17 11.48
N LYS A 114 -8.31 -48.86 10.78
CA LYS A 114 -8.34 -47.84 9.73
C LYS A 114 -7.97 -46.46 10.29
N GLU A 115 -8.63 -46.02 11.35
CA GLU A 115 -8.31 -44.74 12.02
C GLU A 115 -6.86 -44.70 12.53
N LYS A 116 -6.36 -45.81 13.08
CA LYS A 116 -4.96 -45.89 13.53
C LYS A 116 -3.99 -45.78 12.36
N ASN A 117 -4.24 -46.50 11.26
CA ASN A 117 -3.39 -46.47 10.07
C ASN A 117 -3.38 -45.09 9.41
N GLU A 118 -4.53 -44.41 9.35
CA GLU A 118 -4.64 -43.02 8.84
C GLU A 118 -3.84 -42.04 9.72
N ASN A 119 -3.94 -42.17 11.05
CA ASN A 119 -3.16 -41.35 11.99
C ASN A 119 -1.65 -41.63 11.89
N ASP A 120 -1.25 -42.90 11.78
CA ASP A 120 0.16 -43.29 11.64
C ASP A 120 0.73 -42.83 10.29
N HIS A 121 -0.06 -42.91 9.21
CA HIS A 121 0.31 -42.36 7.90
C HIS A 121 0.51 -40.85 7.98
N THR A 122 -0.41 -40.11 8.60
CA THR A 122 -0.28 -38.66 8.82
C THR A 122 1.01 -38.33 9.59
N ARG A 123 1.29 -39.05 10.68
CA ARG A 123 2.54 -38.86 11.44
C ARG A 123 3.79 -39.12 10.61
N GLN A 124 3.76 -40.14 9.74
CA GLN A 124 4.87 -40.44 8.84
C GLN A 124 5.10 -39.32 7.83
N VAL A 125 4.05 -38.81 7.18
CA VAL A 125 4.14 -37.68 6.23
C VAL A 125 4.73 -36.45 6.92
N TYR A 126 4.26 -36.13 8.13
CA TYR A 126 4.81 -35.04 8.94
C TYR A 126 6.29 -35.24 9.27
N ALA A 127 6.68 -36.44 9.71
CA ALA A 127 8.08 -36.74 10.04
C ALA A 127 8.99 -36.65 8.81
N GLU A 128 8.53 -37.11 7.65
CA GLU A 128 9.27 -37.04 6.39
C GLU A 128 9.45 -35.59 5.92
N ARG A 129 8.38 -34.79 5.90
CA ARG A 129 8.47 -33.35 5.58
C ARG A 129 9.40 -32.62 6.54
N ARG A 130 9.34 -32.92 7.85
CA ARG A 130 10.23 -32.32 8.85
C ARG A 130 11.68 -32.74 8.62
N SER A 131 11.94 -33.98 8.22
CA SER A 131 13.29 -34.46 7.87
C SER A 131 13.83 -33.73 6.64
N ARG A 132 13.04 -33.60 5.57
CA ARG A 132 13.41 -32.84 4.37
C ARG A 132 13.63 -31.36 4.69
N TYR A 133 12.78 -30.76 5.51
CA TYR A 133 12.93 -29.38 6.00
C TYR A 133 14.27 -29.19 6.72
N THR A 134 14.59 -30.03 7.72
CA THR A 134 15.86 -29.92 8.46
C THR A 134 17.05 -30.06 7.51
N LYS A 135 16.98 -31.01 6.57
CA LYS A 135 18.06 -31.21 5.60
C LYS A 135 18.23 -30.01 4.65
N ALA A 136 17.13 -29.41 4.21
CA ALA A 136 17.16 -28.25 3.34
C ALA A 136 17.69 -27.00 4.07
N VAL A 137 17.37 -26.83 5.36
CA VAL A 137 17.96 -25.78 6.21
C VAL A 137 19.45 -26.01 6.41
N GLU A 138 19.91 -27.25 6.63
CA GLU A 138 21.35 -27.56 6.66
C GLU A 138 22.04 -27.16 5.35
N HIS A 139 21.39 -27.41 4.20
CA HIS A 139 21.95 -27.04 2.90
C HIS A 139 22.12 -25.53 2.74
N LEU A 140 21.30 -24.68 3.37
CA LEU A 140 21.49 -23.23 3.33
C LEU A 140 22.81 -22.77 3.97
N ALA A 141 23.38 -23.57 4.88
CA ALA A 141 24.65 -23.28 5.53
C ALA A 141 25.87 -23.90 4.82
N ASP A 142 25.67 -24.56 3.67
CA ASP A 142 26.76 -25.21 2.92
C ASP A 142 27.63 -24.17 2.21
N GLU A 143 28.94 -24.42 2.15
CA GLU A 143 29.89 -23.54 1.46
C GLU A 143 29.65 -23.48 -0.06
N LYS A 144 29.08 -24.55 -0.64
CA LYS A 144 28.85 -24.65 -2.08
C LYS A 144 27.52 -24.01 -2.47
N ALA A 145 27.60 -23.00 -3.34
CA ALA A 145 26.43 -22.30 -3.89
C ALA A 145 25.34 -23.24 -4.43
N GLY A 146 25.71 -24.27 -5.19
CA GLY A 146 24.76 -25.23 -5.75
C GLY A 146 24.00 -26.04 -4.70
N VAL A 147 24.62 -26.33 -3.55
CA VAL A 147 23.95 -27.03 -2.44
C VAL A 147 22.96 -26.09 -1.75
N ARG A 148 23.37 -24.83 -1.49
CA ARG A 148 22.47 -23.80 -0.92
C ARG A 148 21.24 -23.58 -1.79
N LEU A 149 21.45 -23.46 -3.11
CA LEU A 149 20.35 -23.29 -4.07
C LEU A 149 19.40 -24.51 -4.09
N GLY A 150 19.94 -25.73 -4.02
CA GLY A 150 19.12 -26.94 -3.87
C GLY A 150 18.31 -26.96 -2.57
N GLY A 151 18.88 -26.43 -1.47
CA GLY A 151 18.18 -26.19 -0.21
C GLY A 151 17.00 -25.22 -0.37
N ILE A 152 17.21 -24.09 -1.05
CA ILE A 152 16.15 -23.10 -1.33
C ILE A 152 14.99 -23.75 -2.09
N TYR A 153 15.26 -24.42 -3.22
CA TYR A 153 14.18 -25.06 -4.00
C TYR A 153 13.44 -26.15 -3.21
N THR A 154 14.14 -26.87 -2.35
CA THR A 154 13.51 -27.86 -1.46
C THR A 154 12.59 -27.19 -0.45
N LEU A 155 13.01 -26.09 0.16
CA LEU A 155 12.19 -25.31 1.10
C LEU A 155 10.96 -24.72 0.41
N VAL A 156 11.13 -24.08 -0.75
CA VAL A 156 10.04 -23.52 -1.56
C VAL A 156 9.01 -24.61 -1.91
N GLY A 157 9.46 -25.77 -2.41
CA GLY A 157 8.57 -26.88 -2.72
C GLY A 157 7.85 -27.43 -1.49
N LEU A 158 8.50 -27.47 -0.32
CA LEU A 158 7.85 -27.87 0.93
C LEU A 158 6.73 -26.92 1.35
N VAL A 159 6.84 -25.61 1.10
CA VAL A 159 5.73 -24.67 1.35
C VAL A 159 4.53 -25.05 0.48
N ASP A 160 4.76 -25.25 -0.82
CA ASP A 160 3.69 -25.63 -1.76
C ASP A 160 3.05 -26.98 -1.36
N GLU A 161 3.85 -27.95 -0.92
CA GLU A 161 3.37 -29.24 -0.42
C GLU A 161 2.52 -29.10 0.85
N TRP A 162 2.87 -28.19 1.76
CA TRP A 162 2.05 -27.93 2.96
C TRP A 162 0.73 -27.27 2.60
N LEU A 163 0.74 -26.30 1.67
CA LEU A 163 -0.47 -25.62 1.20
C LEU A 163 -1.41 -26.56 0.43
N ALA A 164 -0.87 -27.53 -0.31
CA ALA A 164 -1.66 -28.49 -1.07
C ALA A 164 -2.20 -29.67 -0.24
N ASP A 165 -1.93 -29.73 1.07
CA ASP A 165 -2.34 -30.84 1.91
C ASP A 165 -3.78 -30.67 2.44
N ASP A 166 -4.75 -31.16 1.67
CA ASP A 166 -6.18 -31.09 1.99
C ASP A 166 -6.57 -31.83 3.29
N SER A 167 -5.66 -32.64 3.88
CA SER A 167 -5.91 -33.26 5.17
C SER A 167 -5.80 -32.28 6.35
N LEU A 168 -5.20 -31.11 6.11
CA LEU A 168 -4.92 -30.08 7.11
C LEU A 168 -5.91 -28.93 7.04
N LYS A 169 -6.10 -28.24 8.17
CA LYS A 169 -6.85 -26.99 8.17
C LYS A 169 -6.01 -25.90 7.51
N PRO A 170 -6.62 -24.93 6.80
CA PRO A 170 -5.89 -23.81 6.19
C PRO A 170 -4.96 -23.07 7.17
N SER A 171 -5.38 -22.91 8.42
CA SER A 171 -4.55 -22.30 9.47
C SER A 171 -3.29 -23.10 9.81
N GLU A 172 -3.34 -24.42 9.72
CA GLU A 172 -2.20 -25.30 9.98
C GLU A 172 -1.25 -25.33 8.78
N GLN A 173 -1.80 -25.40 7.55
CA GLN A 173 -1.03 -25.24 6.31
C GLN A 173 -0.25 -23.93 6.32
N GLN A 174 -0.93 -22.82 6.62
CA GLN A 174 -0.34 -21.49 6.71
C GLN A 174 0.75 -21.42 7.79
N LYS A 175 0.51 -22.02 8.96
CA LYS A 175 1.48 -22.04 10.04
C LYS A 175 2.77 -22.78 9.65
N GLU A 176 2.67 -23.95 9.05
CA GLU A 176 3.84 -24.73 8.64
C GLU A 176 4.58 -24.06 7.47
N GLY A 177 3.86 -23.51 6.51
CA GLY A 177 4.43 -22.72 5.42
C GLY A 177 5.18 -21.48 5.94
N GLN A 178 4.59 -20.72 6.86
CA GLN A 178 5.19 -19.50 7.42
C GLN A 178 6.51 -19.79 8.15
N VAL A 179 6.64 -20.96 8.81
CA VAL A 179 7.91 -21.37 9.43
C VAL A 179 9.02 -21.46 8.38
N ILE A 180 8.72 -21.99 7.19
CA ILE A 180 9.69 -22.10 6.10
C ILE A 180 10.00 -20.73 5.50
N ILE A 181 8.98 -19.91 5.23
CA ILE A 181 9.15 -18.52 4.77
C ILE A 181 10.05 -17.73 5.71
N ASN A 182 9.84 -17.85 7.03
CA ASN A 182 10.66 -17.19 8.04
C ASN A 182 12.15 -17.59 7.95
N ASN A 183 12.48 -18.83 7.57
CA ASN A 183 13.86 -19.26 7.38
C ASN A 183 14.46 -18.68 6.10
N LEU A 184 13.70 -18.62 5.00
CA LEU A 184 14.13 -17.98 3.75
C LEU A 184 14.39 -16.48 3.98
N CYS A 185 13.48 -15.79 4.67
CA CYS A 185 13.66 -14.40 5.09
C CYS A 185 14.86 -14.22 6.04
N ALA A 186 15.08 -15.15 6.98
CA ALA A 186 16.25 -15.12 7.86
C ALA A 186 17.56 -15.27 7.06
N TYR A 187 17.58 -16.10 6.02
CA TYR A 187 18.72 -16.23 5.11
C TYR A 187 18.98 -14.93 4.35
N ILE A 188 17.94 -14.26 3.83
CA ILE A 188 18.05 -12.93 3.19
C ILE A 188 18.61 -11.89 4.17
N ARG A 189 18.14 -11.89 5.42
CA ARG A 189 18.61 -11.00 6.48
C ARG A 189 20.00 -11.34 7.01
N SER A 190 20.57 -12.49 6.64
CA SER A 190 21.85 -12.91 7.15
C SER A 190 22.99 -11.99 6.66
N PRO A 191 23.96 -11.65 7.52
CA PRO A 191 25.09 -10.80 7.11
C PRO A 191 25.91 -11.42 5.99
N PHE A 192 26.42 -10.58 5.08
CA PHE A 192 27.39 -10.98 4.07
C PHE A 192 28.48 -9.92 4.00
N SER A 193 29.70 -10.24 4.45
CA SER A 193 30.77 -9.25 4.65
C SER A 193 31.20 -8.57 3.35
N LEU A 194 31.19 -9.29 2.22
CA LEU A 194 31.55 -8.73 0.91
C LEU A 194 30.53 -7.70 0.40
N ALA A 195 29.32 -7.64 0.95
CA ALA A 195 28.35 -6.58 0.64
C ALA A 195 28.92 -5.17 0.90
N LEU A 196 29.78 -5.02 1.91
CA LEU A 196 30.46 -3.75 2.21
C LEU A 196 31.42 -3.31 1.11
N LYS A 197 31.88 -4.23 0.25
CA LYS A 197 32.78 -3.99 -0.88
C LYS A 197 32.06 -3.99 -2.23
N ALA A 198 30.72 -3.96 -2.26
CA ALA A 198 29.92 -4.11 -3.48
C ALA A 198 30.40 -3.19 -4.63
N GLU A 199 30.59 -1.89 -4.34
CA GLU A 199 31.06 -0.91 -5.33
C GLU A 199 32.40 -1.29 -5.99
N MET A 200 33.34 -1.84 -5.22
CA MET A 200 34.65 -2.25 -5.74
C MET A 200 34.55 -3.55 -6.56
N ILE A 201 33.67 -4.46 -6.14
CA ILE A 201 33.55 -5.82 -6.69
C ILE A 201 32.68 -5.86 -7.96
N GLU A 202 31.73 -4.95 -8.10
CA GLU A 202 30.84 -4.87 -9.27
C GLU A 202 31.55 -4.38 -10.55
N GLY A 203 32.77 -3.83 -10.45
CA GLY A 203 33.55 -3.39 -11.59
C GLY A 203 34.09 -4.53 -12.48
N ASP A 204 34.34 -4.21 -13.76
CA ASP A 204 34.86 -5.14 -14.76
C ASP A 204 36.34 -5.53 -14.56
N SER A 205 37.08 -4.78 -13.74
CA SER A 205 38.50 -4.96 -13.49
C SER A 205 38.85 -4.76 -12.01
N GLU A 206 39.89 -5.44 -11.56
CA GLU A 206 40.42 -5.31 -10.19
C GLU A 206 40.85 -3.86 -9.89
N PRO A 207 40.31 -3.23 -8.84
CA PRO A 207 40.76 -1.91 -8.39
C PRO A 207 42.19 -1.95 -7.83
N ASP A 208 42.99 -0.91 -8.09
CA ASP A 208 44.39 -0.79 -7.64
C ASP A 208 44.57 -0.96 -6.11
N ASN A 209 43.54 -0.64 -5.33
CA ASN A 209 43.52 -0.67 -3.87
C ASN A 209 42.70 -1.82 -3.29
N TYR A 210 42.46 -2.90 -4.06
CA TYR A 210 41.70 -4.04 -3.57
C TYR A 210 42.51 -4.87 -2.55
N GLU A 211 41.97 -5.03 -1.35
CA GLU A 211 42.52 -5.93 -0.34
C GLU A 211 41.83 -7.31 -0.41
N GLY A 212 42.57 -8.34 -0.83
CA GLY A 212 42.10 -9.71 -0.89
C GLY A 212 42.43 -10.38 -2.23
N ASP A 213 41.70 -11.46 -2.53
CA ASP A 213 41.72 -12.10 -3.85
C ASP A 213 40.48 -11.62 -4.62
N PHE A 214 40.66 -10.63 -5.49
CA PHE A 214 39.55 -9.99 -6.21
C PHE A 214 38.71 -11.00 -7.00
N SER A 215 39.37 -11.91 -7.71
CA SER A 215 38.69 -12.89 -8.55
C SER A 215 37.83 -13.85 -7.71
N LYS A 216 38.37 -14.30 -6.56
CA LYS A 216 37.65 -15.18 -5.64
C LYS A 216 36.49 -14.46 -4.94
N ASP A 217 36.72 -13.24 -4.45
CA ASP A 217 35.70 -12.46 -3.76
C ASP A 217 34.58 -12.04 -4.73
N GLN A 218 34.90 -11.68 -5.97
CA GLN A 218 33.91 -11.38 -7.01
C GLN A 218 33.06 -12.60 -7.36
N ALA A 219 33.66 -13.79 -7.47
CA ALA A 219 32.92 -15.02 -7.69
C ALA A 219 31.96 -15.32 -6.52
N ALA A 220 32.45 -15.25 -5.27
CA ALA A 220 31.64 -15.48 -4.08
C ALA A 220 30.51 -14.46 -3.93
N PHE A 221 30.76 -13.21 -4.29
CA PHE A 221 29.76 -12.14 -4.28
C PHE A 221 28.63 -12.43 -5.27
N ARG A 222 28.96 -12.75 -6.53
CA ARG A 222 27.96 -13.08 -7.57
C ARG A 222 27.17 -14.34 -7.24
N GLU A 223 27.83 -15.37 -6.72
CA GLU A 223 27.14 -16.58 -6.27
C GLU A 223 26.10 -16.27 -5.19
N GLU A 224 26.43 -15.43 -4.20
CA GLU A 224 25.49 -15.08 -3.15
C GLU A 224 24.36 -14.13 -3.64
N GLN A 225 24.65 -13.24 -4.60
CA GLN A 225 23.62 -12.45 -5.29
C GLN A 225 22.59 -13.37 -5.95
N ASP A 226 23.05 -14.34 -6.75
CA ASP A 226 22.18 -15.28 -7.48
C ASP A 226 21.32 -16.11 -6.52
N ILE A 227 21.91 -16.62 -5.43
CA ILE A 227 21.22 -17.43 -4.42
C ILE A 227 20.10 -16.63 -3.74
N ARG A 228 20.40 -15.42 -3.24
CA ARG A 228 19.39 -14.62 -2.53
C ARG A 228 18.33 -14.07 -3.48
N ARG A 229 18.72 -13.68 -4.69
CA ARG A 229 17.77 -13.28 -5.74
C ARG A 229 16.84 -14.43 -6.13
N ALA A 230 17.33 -15.67 -6.17
CA ALA A 230 16.49 -16.85 -6.46
C ALA A 230 15.33 -17.00 -5.45
N ILE A 231 15.54 -16.63 -4.18
CA ILE A 231 14.45 -16.63 -3.18
C ILE A 231 13.35 -15.66 -3.58
N PHE A 232 13.70 -14.42 -3.94
CA PHE A 232 12.72 -13.43 -4.41
C PHE A 232 12.03 -13.86 -5.72
N VAL A 233 12.76 -14.48 -6.64
CA VAL A 233 12.19 -15.02 -7.88
C VAL A 233 11.14 -16.10 -7.57
N GLU A 234 11.42 -17.04 -6.67
CA GLU A 234 10.48 -18.09 -6.30
C GLU A 234 9.27 -17.58 -5.52
N MET A 235 9.48 -16.59 -4.63
CA MET A 235 8.39 -15.87 -3.96
C MET A 235 7.50 -15.16 -4.97
N GLY A 236 8.09 -14.44 -5.93
CA GLY A 236 7.36 -13.66 -6.93
C GLY A 236 6.52 -14.51 -7.89
N LYS A 237 6.94 -15.74 -8.19
CA LYS A 237 6.13 -16.70 -8.98
C LYS A 237 4.82 -17.10 -8.28
N ARG A 238 4.72 -16.92 -6.97
CA ARG A 238 3.59 -17.31 -6.12
C ARG A 238 2.88 -16.12 -5.47
N SER A 239 3.36 -14.92 -5.77
CA SER A 239 2.71 -13.64 -5.44
C SER A 239 1.40 -13.53 -6.20
N SER A 240 0.52 -12.69 -5.66
CA SER A 240 -0.71 -12.22 -6.27
C SER A 240 -0.44 -11.59 -7.64
N GLY A 241 -1.36 -11.83 -8.57
CA GLY A 241 -1.38 -11.19 -9.88
C GLY A 241 -2.23 -9.93 -9.89
N THR A 242 -2.03 -9.07 -10.90
CA THR A 242 -2.87 -7.90 -11.17
C THR A 242 -3.58 -8.06 -12.52
N ILE A 243 -4.86 -7.70 -12.57
CA ILE A 243 -5.61 -7.52 -13.81
C ILE A 243 -5.66 -6.02 -14.08
N GLU A 244 -5.15 -5.62 -15.25
CA GLU A 244 -5.06 -4.23 -15.66
C GLU A 244 -6.01 -3.95 -16.83
N GLU A 245 -6.76 -2.85 -16.76
CA GLU A 245 -7.53 -2.30 -17.88
C GLU A 245 -7.05 -0.87 -18.14
N GLU A 246 -6.77 -0.55 -19.41
CA GLU A 246 -6.21 0.75 -19.82
C GLU A 246 -4.94 1.20 -19.05
N GLY A 247 -4.21 0.26 -18.43
CA GLY A 247 -2.98 0.52 -17.67
C GLY A 247 -3.19 0.82 -16.18
N GLU A 248 -4.43 0.75 -15.69
CA GLU A 248 -4.79 0.83 -14.27
C GLU A 248 -5.12 -0.56 -13.72
N VAL A 249 -4.68 -0.85 -12.49
CA VAL A 249 -4.99 -2.12 -11.80
C VAL A 249 -6.46 -2.10 -11.37
N VAL A 250 -7.26 -3.00 -11.93
CA VAL A 250 -8.70 -3.12 -11.64
C VAL A 250 -8.96 -4.16 -10.56
N GLU A 251 -8.20 -5.25 -10.58
CA GLU A 251 -8.39 -6.37 -9.65
C GLU A 251 -7.03 -7.01 -9.30
N THR A 252 -6.87 -7.37 -8.02
CA THR A 252 -5.76 -8.21 -7.56
C THR A 252 -6.27 -9.64 -7.38
N VAL A 253 -5.60 -10.60 -8.01
CA VAL A 253 -5.91 -12.03 -7.89
C VAL A 253 -4.94 -12.65 -6.90
N PRO A 254 -5.40 -13.10 -5.71
CA PRO A 254 -4.52 -13.65 -4.69
C PRO A 254 -3.71 -14.83 -5.21
N GLY A 255 -2.39 -14.78 -5.00
CA GLY A 255 -1.48 -15.87 -5.30
C GLY A 255 -1.44 -16.90 -4.17
N PRO A 256 -0.88 -18.10 -4.39
CA PRO A 256 -0.76 -19.12 -3.35
C PRO A 256 -0.06 -18.65 -2.08
N TRP A 257 0.80 -17.64 -2.18
CA TRP A 257 1.60 -17.11 -1.07
C TRP A 257 1.12 -15.73 -0.57
N SER A 258 -0.07 -15.28 -0.97
CA SER A 258 -0.60 -13.95 -0.66
C SER A 258 -0.82 -13.66 0.83
N ASP A 259 -1.01 -14.73 1.61
CA ASP A 259 -1.34 -14.67 3.03
C ASP A 259 -0.12 -14.83 3.95
N PHE A 260 1.08 -15.05 3.39
CA PHE A 260 2.32 -15.12 4.17
C PHE A 260 2.86 -13.73 4.50
N ASP A 261 3.51 -13.65 5.66
CA ASP A 261 4.27 -12.48 6.09
C ASP A 261 5.72 -12.59 5.62
N PHE A 262 6.22 -11.55 4.96
CA PHE A 262 7.61 -11.48 4.50
C PHE A 262 8.36 -10.40 5.27
N ASP A 263 9.48 -10.76 5.92
CA ASP A 263 10.31 -9.84 6.71
C ASP A 263 11.73 -9.76 6.16
N PHE A 264 12.00 -8.73 5.37
CA PHE A 264 13.32 -8.38 4.86
C PHE A 264 13.96 -7.23 5.63
N SER A 265 13.43 -6.88 6.80
CA SER A 265 13.92 -5.74 7.59
C SER A 265 15.39 -5.93 7.98
N ARG A 266 16.15 -4.84 7.94
CA ARG A 266 17.60 -4.80 8.23
C ARG A 266 18.44 -5.72 7.34
N ALA A 267 17.91 -6.22 6.23
CA ALA A 267 18.68 -7.07 5.33
C ALA A 267 19.81 -6.28 4.66
N PRO A 268 20.95 -6.93 4.37
CA PRO A 268 21.89 -6.44 3.38
C PRO A 268 21.41 -6.87 1.98
N ILE A 269 20.96 -5.92 1.17
CA ILE A 269 20.59 -6.18 -0.24
C ILE A 269 21.72 -5.66 -1.11
N PHE A 270 22.23 -6.50 -2.00
CA PHE A 270 23.36 -6.18 -2.88
C PHE A 270 23.18 -6.85 -4.24
N TYR A 271 21.93 -7.07 -4.64
CA TYR A 271 21.52 -7.76 -5.85
C TYR A 271 20.25 -7.10 -6.39
N PRO A 272 20.01 -7.16 -7.71
CA PRO A 272 18.88 -6.49 -8.32
C PRO A 272 17.56 -7.20 -8.03
N LEU A 273 16.51 -6.41 -7.79
CA LEU A 273 15.13 -6.82 -7.58
C LEU A 273 14.21 -6.40 -8.73
N ASN A 274 14.80 -6.09 -9.89
CA ASN A 274 14.12 -5.71 -11.11
C ASN A 274 13.24 -6.82 -11.70
N ASN A 275 12.13 -6.43 -12.32
CA ASN A 275 11.16 -7.34 -12.96
C ASN A 275 10.64 -8.44 -12.03
N LEU A 276 10.50 -8.16 -10.73
CA LEU A 276 9.97 -9.10 -9.74
C LEU A 276 8.61 -8.65 -9.22
N ASN A 277 7.72 -9.61 -9.00
CA ASN A 277 6.52 -9.42 -8.19
C ASN A 277 6.90 -9.66 -6.73
N ILE A 278 6.67 -8.68 -5.88
CA ILE A 278 6.95 -8.71 -4.44
C ILE A 278 5.61 -8.57 -3.73
N GLU A 279 5.17 -9.65 -3.08
CA GLU A 279 3.86 -9.68 -2.42
C GLU A 279 3.77 -8.62 -1.33
N GLN A 280 4.70 -8.65 -0.36
CA GLN A 280 4.84 -7.62 0.67
C GLN A 280 6.31 -7.23 0.79
N GLY A 281 6.62 -5.95 0.57
CA GLY A 281 8.00 -5.45 0.54
C GLY A 281 8.45 -4.88 1.89
N ASN A 282 8.60 -5.69 2.94
CA ASN A 282 9.09 -5.19 4.23
C ASN A 282 10.62 -5.03 4.23
N PHE A 283 11.11 -3.88 3.76
CA PHE A 283 12.51 -3.44 3.72
C PHE A 283 12.84 -2.40 4.80
N ALA A 284 12.12 -2.42 5.94
CA ALA A 284 12.36 -1.46 7.02
C ALA A 284 13.80 -1.56 7.55
N SER A 285 14.49 -0.44 7.65
CA SER A 285 15.90 -0.34 8.07
C SER A 285 16.88 -1.18 7.23
N THR A 286 16.51 -1.57 6.01
CA THR A 286 17.35 -2.32 5.08
C THR A 286 18.45 -1.44 4.52
N ARG A 287 19.61 -2.03 4.24
CA ARG A 287 20.69 -1.35 3.54
C ARG A 287 20.92 -1.96 2.17
N PHE A 288 20.81 -1.12 1.14
CA PHE A 288 21.11 -1.47 -0.24
C PHE A 288 22.56 -1.07 -0.56
N TYR A 289 23.41 -2.07 -0.74
CA TYR A 289 24.80 -1.95 -1.14
C TYR A 289 24.91 -2.03 -2.66
N GLY A 290 25.66 -1.11 -3.26
CA GLY A 290 25.67 -0.97 -4.71
C GLY A 290 24.36 -0.37 -5.23
N LYS A 291 24.13 -0.46 -6.54
CA LYS A 291 22.91 0.05 -7.17
C LYS A 291 21.68 -0.72 -6.68
N ALA A 292 20.70 -0.02 -6.15
CA ALA A 292 19.41 -0.62 -5.78
C ALA A 292 18.49 -0.61 -7.00
N ASP A 293 18.39 -1.76 -7.68
CA ASP A 293 17.63 -1.89 -8.92
C ASP A 293 16.25 -2.51 -8.66
N PHE A 294 15.21 -1.71 -8.79
CA PHE A 294 13.78 -2.05 -8.71
C PHE A 294 13.06 -1.77 -10.03
N VAL A 295 13.79 -1.70 -11.15
CA VAL A 295 13.19 -1.40 -12.46
C VAL A 295 12.09 -2.42 -12.77
N ASP A 296 10.90 -1.93 -13.08
CA ASP A 296 9.69 -2.73 -13.37
C ASP A 296 9.32 -3.75 -12.27
N ALA A 297 9.74 -3.51 -11.02
CA ALA A 297 9.29 -4.29 -9.87
C ALA A 297 7.85 -3.95 -9.50
N LYS A 298 7.06 -4.95 -9.12
CA LYS A 298 5.66 -4.80 -8.71
C LYS A 298 5.49 -5.15 -7.24
N PHE A 299 5.05 -4.19 -6.43
CA PHE A 299 4.68 -4.36 -5.02
C PHE A 299 3.17 -4.49 -4.91
N VAL A 300 2.69 -5.69 -4.60
CA VAL A 300 1.24 -5.96 -4.65
C VAL A 300 0.53 -5.48 -3.38
N ARG A 301 1.12 -5.75 -2.21
CA ARG A 301 0.67 -5.22 -0.91
C ARG A 301 1.57 -4.06 -0.48
N ASP A 302 1.43 -3.65 0.78
CA ASP A 302 2.21 -2.55 1.34
C ASP A 302 3.73 -2.83 1.25
N ALA A 303 4.48 -1.80 0.86
CA ALA A 303 5.93 -1.81 0.78
C ALA A 303 6.52 -0.84 1.82
N ASP A 304 7.31 -1.36 2.74
CA ASP A 304 7.88 -0.61 3.86
C ASP A 304 9.39 -0.42 3.64
N PHE A 305 9.81 0.80 3.33
CA PHE A 305 11.20 1.24 3.19
C PHE A 305 11.60 2.22 4.31
N ARG A 306 10.89 2.23 5.44
CA ARG A 306 11.18 3.18 6.52
C ARG A 306 12.59 3.01 7.03
N ASN A 307 13.34 4.10 7.15
CA ASN A 307 14.74 4.11 7.56
C ASN A 307 15.66 3.25 6.67
N ALA A 308 15.23 2.90 5.45
CA ALA A 308 16.09 2.20 4.51
C ALA A 308 17.21 3.11 4.01
N LYS A 309 18.38 2.53 3.74
CA LYS A 309 19.56 3.27 3.28
C LYS A 309 20.01 2.75 1.92
N PHE A 310 19.95 3.62 0.93
CA PHE A 310 20.41 3.40 -0.44
C PHE A 310 21.79 4.03 -0.60
N THR A 311 22.83 3.19 -0.67
CA THR A 311 24.22 3.67 -0.64
C THR A 311 24.74 4.16 -1.99
N LYS A 312 24.09 3.77 -3.08
CA LYS A 312 24.29 4.22 -4.45
C LYS A 312 22.94 4.52 -5.09
N ASP A 313 22.93 4.68 -6.40
CA ASP A 313 21.72 4.96 -7.17
C ASP A 313 20.61 3.97 -6.82
N ALA A 314 19.41 4.51 -6.59
CA ALA A 314 18.20 3.74 -6.38
C ALA A 314 17.26 3.96 -7.57
N ASP A 315 16.95 2.89 -8.29
CA ASP A 315 16.25 2.95 -9.56
C ASP A 315 14.93 2.18 -9.49
N PHE A 316 13.84 2.93 -9.36
CA PHE A 316 12.45 2.47 -9.36
C PHE A 316 11.76 2.81 -10.69
N TRP A 317 12.52 2.87 -11.79
CA TRP A 317 11.92 3.14 -13.09
C TRP A 317 10.80 2.16 -13.40
N GLY A 318 9.60 2.66 -13.70
CA GLY A 318 8.46 1.81 -14.05
C GLY A 318 7.94 0.92 -12.91
N ALA A 319 8.47 1.06 -11.69
CA ALA A 319 8.03 0.26 -10.56
C ALA A 319 6.55 0.57 -10.21
N GLU A 320 5.80 -0.45 -9.84
CA GLU A 320 4.37 -0.34 -9.54
C GLU A 320 4.09 -0.69 -8.09
N PHE A 321 3.40 0.20 -7.38
CA PHE A 321 3.00 0.01 -6.00
C PHE A 321 1.47 0.01 -5.93
N THR A 322 0.90 -1.18 -5.77
CA THR A 322 -0.55 -1.36 -5.67
C THR A 322 -1.02 -1.07 -4.25
N GLY A 323 -0.28 -1.56 -3.24
CA GLY A 323 -0.44 -1.17 -1.83
C GLY A 323 0.18 0.19 -1.51
N ASN A 324 0.18 0.56 -0.22
CA ASN A 324 0.87 1.77 0.24
C ASN A 324 2.39 1.58 0.18
N ALA A 325 3.15 2.66 -0.03
CA ALA A 325 4.60 2.61 0.11
C ALA A 325 5.13 3.64 1.11
N ASP A 326 6.01 3.22 2.01
CA ASP A 326 6.50 4.05 3.10
C ASP A 326 8.02 4.19 3.04
N PHE A 327 8.51 5.35 2.62
CA PHE A 327 9.92 5.75 2.57
C PHE A 327 10.27 6.74 3.69
N GLN A 328 9.51 6.79 4.80
CA GLN A 328 9.80 7.73 5.88
C GLN A 328 11.22 7.53 6.43
N TYR A 329 11.95 8.63 6.56
CA TYR A 329 13.34 8.65 7.03
C TYR A 329 14.29 7.77 6.21
N ALA A 330 13.93 7.42 4.97
CA ALA A 330 14.85 6.74 4.06
C ALA A 330 15.99 7.68 3.64
N GLU A 331 17.19 7.15 3.50
CA GLU A 331 18.39 7.87 3.09
C GLU A 331 18.80 7.43 1.68
N PHE A 332 18.75 8.34 0.71
CA PHE A 332 19.28 8.15 -0.64
C PHE A 332 20.58 8.94 -0.76
N LEU A 333 21.72 8.23 -0.80
CA LEU A 333 23.04 8.88 -0.81
C LEU A 333 23.44 9.40 -2.20
N GLU A 334 22.97 8.74 -3.26
CA GLU A 334 23.18 9.13 -4.66
C GLU A 334 21.81 9.35 -5.33
N ASP A 335 21.71 9.22 -6.65
CA ASP A 335 20.51 9.56 -7.41
C ASP A 335 19.35 8.59 -7.08
N ALA A 336 18.15 9.15 -6.90
CA ALA A 336 16.92 8.40 -6.64
C ALA A 336 15.93 8.57 -7.82
N GLY A 337 15.77 7.52 -8.62
CA GLY A 337 14.90 7.50 -9.79
C GLY A 337 13.56 6.84 -9.51
N PHE A 338 12.47 7.58 -9.68
CA PHE A 338 11.07 7.12 -9.63
C PHE A 338 10.33 7.45 -10.93
N ARG A 339 11.07 7.64 -12.03
CA ARG A 339 10.48 7.98 -13.32
C ARG A 339 9.56 6.86 -13.78
N LYS A 340 8.39 7.23 -14.31
CA LYS A 340 7.35 6.28 -14.74
C LYS A 340 6.83 5.31 -13.66
N ALA A 341 7.21 5.49 -12.40
CA ALA A 341 6.67 4.70 -11.31
C ALA A 341 5.16 4.99 -11.13
N LYS A 342 4.40 3.97 -10.80
CA LYS A 342 2.95 4.06 -10.56
C LYS A 342 2.64 3.77 -9.11
N PHE A 343 1.90 4.66 -8.48
CA PHE A 343 1.56 4.58 -7.07
C PHE A 343 0.05 4.64 -6.90
N THR A 344 -0.55 3.46 -6.69
CA THR A 344 -2.01 3.34 -6.52
C THR A 344 -2.41 3.61 -5.08
N GLY A 345 -1.67 3.04 -4.12
CA GLY A 345 -1.81 3.33 -2.69
C GLY A 345 -1.19 4.67 -2.28
N ASN A 346 -1.33 5.00 -0.99
CA ASN A 346 -0.71 6.20 -0.43
C ASN A 346 0.81 6.03 -0.31
N ILE A 347 1.52 7.15 -0.39
CA ILE A 347 2.96 7.18 -0.25
C ILE A 347 3.48 8.25 0.68
N SER A 348 4.55 7.91 1.39
CA SER A 348 5.19 8.84 2.31
C SER A 348 6.71 8.79 2.19
N PHE A 349 7.31 9.90 1.79
CA PHE A 349 8.73 10.24 1.92
C PHE A 349 8.97 11.16 3.13
N GLY A 350 8.07 11.12 4.13
CA GLY A 350 8.14 12.01 5.28
C GLY A 350 9.49 11.95 6.00
N GLY A 351 10.20 13.07 6.08
CA GLY A 351 11.53 13.14 6.69
C GLY A 351 12.63 12.36 5.94
N ALA A 352 12.40 11.91 4.71
CA ALA A 352 13.42 11.25 3.89
C ALA A 352 14.53 12.24 3.48
N GLU A 353 15.75 11.73 3.33
CA GLU A 353 16.93 12.50 2.91
C GLU A 353 17.36 12.06 1.51
N LEU A 354 17.27 12.95 0.53
CA LEU A 354 17.65 12.71 -0.86
C LEU A 354 18.88 13.55 -1.20
N THR A 355 20.05 12.92 -1.09
CA THR A 355 21.35 13.58 -1.21
C THR A 355 21.73 13.80 -2.67
N GLY A 356 21.57 12.78 -3.51
CA GLY A 356 21.66 12.91 -4.96
C GLY A 356 20.41 13.52 -5.57
N ASN A 357 20.34 13.53 -6.90
CA ASN A 357 19.19 14.06 -7.61
C ASN A 357 17.99 13.10 -7.47
N ALA A 358 16.81 13.65 -7.26
CA ALA A 358 15.57 12.90 -7.19
C ALA A 358 14.75 13.14 -8.46
N TYR A 359 14.31 12.07 -9.12
CA TYR A 359 13.60 12.16 -10.39
C TYR A 359 12.26 11.45 -10.37
N PHE A 360 11.18 12.20 -10.54
CA PHE A 360 9.80 11.71 -10.55
C PHE A 360 9.12 11.87 -11.92
N GLY A 361 9.87 12.27 -12.96
CA GLY A 361 9.35 12.53 -14.31
C GLY A 361 8.47 11.40 -14.85
N GLY A 362 7.24 11.73 -15.23
CA GLY A 362 6.26 10.78 -15.75
C GLY A 362 5.68 9.79 -14.72
N ALA A 363 5.97 9.94 -13.42
CA ALA A 363 5.32 9.15 -12.37
C ALA A 363 3.84 9.52 -12.20
N GLU A 364 3.03 8.55 -11.78
CA GLU A 364 1.60 8.74 -11.49
C GLU A 364 1.30 8.40 -10.03
N PHE A 365 0.65 9.33 -9.35
CA PHE A 365 0.26 9.19 -7.94
C PHE A 365 -1.26 9.22 -7.85
N THR A 366 -1.89 8.05 -7.78
CA THR A 366 -3.34 7.93 -7.61
C THR A 366 -3.74 8.17 -6.15
N GLY A 367 -3.00 7.55 -5.22
CA GLY A 367 -3.13 7.81 -3.78
C GLY A 367 -2.50 9.14 -3.35
N ASN A 368 -2.65 9.46 -2.07
CA ASN A 368 -2.03 10.65 -1.48
C ASN A 368 -0.52 10.48 -1.36
N ILE A 369 0.24 11.55 -1.57
CA ILE A 369 1.70 11.58 -1.41
C ILE A 369 2.13 12.61 -0.38
N SER A 370 3.05 12.23 0.49
CA SER A 370 3.68 13.15 1.44
C SER A 370 5.19 13.16 1.30
N PHE A 371 5.75 14.32 0.99
CA PHE A 371 7.15 14.71 1.16
C PHE A 371 7.35 15.59 2.39
N ARG A 372 6.44 15.51 3.37
CA ARG A 372 6.44 16.39 4.54
C ARG A 372 7.77 16.30 5.28
N SER A 373 8.42 17.43 5.51
CA SER A 373 9.74 17.51 6.14
C SER A 373 10.86 16.75 5.43
N ALA A 374 10.67 16.29 4.17
CA ALA A 374 11.72 15.68 3.39
C ALA A 374 12.82 16.70 3.03
N GLU A 375 14.05 16.24 2.92
CA GLU A 375 15.22 17.07 2.61
C GLU A 375 15.88 16.65 1.30
N PHE A 376 15.76 17.48 0.28
CA PHE A 376 16.39 17.33 -1.03
C PHE A 376 17.68 18.15 -1.06
N THR A 377 18.81 17.49 -0.91
CA THR A 377 20.14 18.12 -1.01
C THR A 377 20.65 18.14 -2.46
N GLY A 378 20.22 17.20 -3.30
CA GLY A 378 20.36 17.24 -4.75
C GLY A 378 19.19 17.95 -5.45
N ASN A 379 19.20 17.99 -6.78
CA ASN A 379 18.09 18.59 -7.53
C ASN A 379 16.84 17.71 -7.43
N ALA A 380 15.66 18.32 -7.35
CA ALA A 380 14.38 17.62 -7.31
C ALA A 380 13.61 17.86 -8.61
N HIS A 381 13.44 16.81 -9.41
CA HIS A 381 12.80 16.87 -10.72
C HIS A 381 11.43 16.19 -10.67
N PHE A 382 10.38 16.95 -10.39
CA PHE A 382 8.98 16.53 -10.51
C PHE A 382 8.40 16.85 -11.88
N GLY A 383 8.92 17.86 -12.57
CA GLY A 383 8.60 18.16 -13.97
C GLY A 383 9.48 17.36 -14.94
N ASP A 384 8.89 16.90 -16.05
CA ASP A 384 9.63 16.40 -17.22
C ASP A 384 8.85 16.69 -18.49
N VAL A 385 9.45 17.45 -19.41
CA VAL A 385 8.81 17.87 -20.67
C VAL A 385 8.74 16.72 -21.68
N TYR A 386 9.62 15.72 -21.58
CA TYR A 386 9.73 14.62 -22.53
C TYR A 386 8.95 13.38 -22.10
N LEU A 387 8.94 13.06 -20.82
CA LEU A 387 8.29 11.87 -20.28
C LEU A 387 6.78 12.05 -20.02
N GLY A 388 6.26 13.26 -20.20
CA GLY A 388 4.86 13.60 -19.95
C GLY A 388 4.63 14.13 -18.53
N ASN A 389 3.55 14.89 -18.37
CA ASN A 389 3.25 15.61 -17.14
C ASN A 389 3.04 14.66 -15.95
N VAL A 390 3.81 14.86 -14.88
CA VAL A 390 3.54 14.20 -13.59
C VAL A 390 2.17 14.65 -13.09
N LYS A 391 1.38 13.68 -12.62
CA LYS A 391 0.01 13.87 -12.19
C LYS A 391 -0.14 13.36 -10.76
N PHE A 392 -0.45 14.28 -9.86
CA PHE A 392 -0.85 13.99 -8.48
C PHE A 392 -2.38 13.94 -8.44
N VAL A 393 -2.96 12.75 -8.51
CA VAL A 393 -4.42 12.55 -8.45
C VAL A 393 -4.92 12.78 -7.03
N GLY A 394 -4.28 12.11 -6.07
CA GLY A 394 -4.46 12.36 -4.64
C GLY A 394 -3.80 13.67 -4.19
N ASP A 395 -3.93 13.96 -2.90
CA ASP A 395 -3.35 15.15 -2.29
C ASP A 395 -1.82 15.03 -2.23
N ALA A 396 -1.12 16.15 -2.42
CA ALA A 396 0.34 16.22 -2.41
C ALA A 396 0.85 17.16 -1.31
N ASP A 397 1.47 16.60 -0.27
CA ASP A 397 1.99 17.33 0.89
C ASP A 397 3.52 17.49 0.83
N PHE A 398 3.99 18.68 0.49
CA PHE A 398 5.38 19.15 0.56
C PHE A 398 5.62 20.06 1.78
N GLY A 399 4.74 20.02 2.78
CA GLY A 399 4.79 20.87 3.95
C GLY A 399 6.11 20.72 4.71
N ASN A 400 6.78 21.84 5.03
CA ASN A 400 8.10 21.87 5.66
C ASN A 400 9.23 21.16 4.89
N ALA A 401 9.01 20.74 3.63
CA ALA A 401 10.06 20.16 2.81
C ALA A 401 11.17 21.18 2.54
N LYS A 402 12.41 20.73 2.43
CA LYS A 402 13.56 21.57 2.13
C LYS A 402 14.19 21.15 0.81
N PHE A 403 14.38 22.12 -0.07
CA PHE A 403 15.08 21.97 -1.34
C PHE A 403 16.35 22.83 -1.29
N ALA A 404 17.50 22.19 -1.12
CA ALA A 404 18.79 22.87 -1.06
C ALA A 404 19.31 23.25 -2.45
N ARG A 405 18.84 22.56 -3.50
CA ARG A 405 19.14 22.80 -4.92
C ARG A 405 17.87 23.13 -5.70
N ASP A 406 17.96 23.11 -7.03
CA ASP A 406 16.85 23.49 -7.88
C ASP A 406 15.73 22.46 -7.75
N ALA A 407 14.49 22.96 -7.68
CA ALA A 407 13.29 22.15 -7.60
C ALA A 407 12.40 22.47 -8.80
N ASP A 408 12.14 21.47 -9.64
CA ASP A 408 11.36 21.60 -10.86
C ASP A 408 10.01 20.91 -10.72
N PHE A 409 8.94 21.70 -10.72
CA PHE A 409 7.53 21.33 -10.79
C PHE A 409 6.88 21.82 -12.09
N GLY A 410 7.69 22.11 -13.11
CA GLY A 410 7.21 22.54 -14.42
C GLY A 410 6.28 21.52 -15.06
N ASN A 411 5.18 21.99 -15.63
CA ASN A 411 4.15 21.18 -16.30
C ASN A 411 3.46 20.13 -15.41
N VAL A 412 3.70 20.15 -14.09
CA VAL A 412 3.06 19.23 -13.15
C VAL A 412 1.57 19.55 -13.03
N LYS A 413 0.73 18.51 -12.96
CA LYS A 413 -0.71 18.63 -12.71
C LYS A 413 -1.05 18.10 -11.32
N PHE A 414 -1.38 19.01 -10.41
CA PHE A 414 -1.96 18.71 -9.10
C PHE A 414 -3.48 18.65 -9.24
N VAL A 415 -4.02 17.43 -9.25
CA VAL A 415 -5.46 17.20 -9.29
C VAL A 415 -6.07 17.35 -7.89
N GLY A 416 -5.43 16.70 -6.91
CA GLY A 416 -5.71 16.87 -5.48
C GLY A 416 -5.28 18.24 -4.94
N ASP A 417 -5.44 18.43 -3.63
CA ASP A 417 -4.91 19.61 -2.94
C ASP A 417 -3.37 19.52 -2.88
N ALA A 418 -2.68 20.66 -3.01
CA ALA A 418 -1.21 20.73 -3.00
C ALA A 418 -0.71 21.64 -1.87
N ASP A 419 -0.04 21.08 -0.88
CA ASP A 419 0.49 21.81 0.28
C ASP A 419 2.00 21.99 0.18
N PHE A 420 2.45 23.24 0.07
CA PHE A 420 3.84 23.69 0.13
C PHE A 420 4.07 24.60 1.37
N GLY A 421 3.19 24.51 2.36
CA GLY A 421 3.23 25.30 3.58
C GLY A 421 4.56 25.16 4.29
N LYS A 422 5.23 26.28 4.56
CA LYS A 422 6.57 26.35 5.18
C LYS A 422 7.66 25.59 4.43
N ALA A 423 7.44 25.19 3.18
CA ALA A 423 8.48 24.62 2.34
C ALA A 423 9.58 25.66 2.09
N LYS A 424 10.83 25.19 1.98
CA LYS A 424 12.01 26.05 1.83
C LYS A 424 12.75 25.72 0.55
N PHE A 425 12.83 26.68 -0.36
CA PHE A 425 13.55 26.59 -1.61
C PHE A 425 14.80 27.47 -1.54
N THR A 426 15.97 26.86 -1.44
CA THR A 426 17.23 27.58 -1.27
C THR A 426 17.79 28.08 -2.61
N ARG A 427 17.54 27.32 -3.69
CA ARG A 427 17.84 27.69 -5.07
C ARG A 427 16.55 27.92 -5.84
N ASN A 428 16.57 27.73 -7.16
CA ASN A 428 15.45 28.10 -8.00
C ASN A 428 14.30 27.11 -7.84
N ALA A 429 13.08 27.62 -7.88
CA ALA A 429 11.86 26.83 -7.81
C ALA A 429 11.01 27.10 -9.05
N ALA A 430 10.84 26.08 -9.88
CA ALA A 430 10.24 26.18 -11.19
C ALA A 430 8.84 25.55 -11.16
N PHE A 431 7.80 26.33 -11.47
CA PHE A 431 6.38 25.95 -11.53
C PHE A 431 5.74 26.39 -12.86
N GLN A 432 6.54 26.65 -13.89
CA GLN A 432 6.05 27.05 -15.21
C GLN A 432 5.02 26.06 -15.74
N TYR A 433 3.88 26.56 -16.21
CA TYR A 433 2.77 25.75 -16.71
C TYR A 433 2.18 24.73 -15.73
N ALA A 434 2.53 24.80 -14.44
CA ALA A 434 1.93 23.93 -13.43
C ALA A 434 0.42 24.21 -13.32
N LYS A 435 -0.36 23.15 -13.09
CA LYS A 435 -1.82 23.22 -12.98
C LYS A 435 -2.28 22.71 -11.63
N PHE A 436 -2.90 23.58 -10.86
CA PHE A 436 -3.51 23.28 -9.56
C PHE A 436 -5.02 23.27 -9.73
N THR A 437 -5.65 22.10 -9.77
CA THR A 437 -7.10 22.05 -9.99
C THR A 437 -7.91 22.27 -8.72
N ARG A 438 -7.36 21.90 -7.56
CA ARG A 438 -7.91 22.25 -6.24
C ARG A 438 -7.00 23.28 -5.55
N ASN A 439 -6.97 23.31 -4.22
CA ASN A 439 -6.26 24.36 -3.49
C ASN A 439 -4.75 24.14 -3.58
N ALA A 440 -4.01 25.25 -3.63
CA ALA A 440 -2.56 25.28 -3.60
C ALA A 440 -2.11 26.18 -2.46
N ASP A 441 -1.52 25.59 -1.42
CA ASP A 441 -1.13 26.27 -0.20
C ASP A 441 0.38 26.50 -0.16
N PHE A 442 0.81 27.76 -0.22
CA PHE A 442 2.21 28.20 -0.08
C PHE A 442 2.38 29.05 1.19
N TRP A 443 1.56 28.80 2.21
CA TRP A 443 1.55 29.58 3.45
C TRP A 443 2.91 29.54 4.13
N GLU A 444 3.48 30.71 4.44
CA GLU A 444 4.82 30.85 5.04
C GLU A 444 5.95 30.12 4.28
N ALA A 445 5.77 29.79 3.00
CA ALA A 445 6.83 29.21 2.17
C ALA A 445 7.97 30.22 1.98
N GLU A 446 9.22 29.73 1.97
CA GLU A 446 10.43 30.53 1.83
C GLU A 446 11.14 30.21 0.52
N PHE A 447 11.19 31.18 -0.39
CA PHE A 447 11.89 31.10 -1.66
C PHE A 447 13.12 32.00 -1.62
N THR A 448 14.30 31.42 -1.55
CA THR A 448 15.57 32.17 -1.51
C THR A 448 16.10 32.46 -2.91
N GLY A 449 16.05 31.46 -3.81
CA GLY A 449 16.32 31.64 -5.23
C GLY A 449 15.14 32.21 -6.01
N ASP A 450 15.28 32.25 -7.34
CA ASP A 450 14.22 32.74 -8.21
C ASP A 450 13.08 31.71 -8.28
N THR A 451 11.85 32.19 -8.31
CA THR A 451 10.64 31.36 -8.41
C THR A 451 9.85 31.71 -9.64
N ASP A 452 9.51 30.69 -10.44
CA ASP A 452 8.83 30.87 -11.71
C ASP A 452 7.47 30.18 -11.77
N PHE A 453 6.40 30.94 -11.76
CA PHE A 453 5.00 30.54 -11.98
C PHE A 453 4.49 31.00 -13.36
N TRP A 454 5.38 31.17 -14.35
CA TRP A 454 5.00 31.60 -15.68
C TRP A 454 3.92 30.68 -16.28
N GLU A 455 2.80 31.29 -16.70
CA GLU A 455 1.62 30.59 -17.25
C GLU A 455 1.06 29.46 -16.35
N ALA A 456 1.36 29.48 -15.04
CA ALA A 456 0.76 28.55 -14.09
C ALA A 456 -0.75 28.81 -13.93
N GLU A 457 -1.53 27.75 -13.72
CA GLU A 457 -2.99 27.82 -13.62
C GLU A 457 -3.46 27.32 -12.25
N PHE A 458 -4.07 28.22 -11.47
CA PHE A 458 -4.68 27.95 -10.18
C PHE A 458 -6.20 27.97 -10.33
N THR A 459 -6.82 26.79 -10.41
CA THR A 459 -8.28 26.67 -10.52
C THR A 459 -8.96 26.78 -9.17
N GLY A 460 -8.44 26.09 -8.15
CA GLY A 460 -8.81 26.32 -6.76
C GLY A 460 -8.13 27.55 -6.17
N ASN A 461 -8.22 27.71 -4.85
CA ASN A 461 -7.62 28.86 -4.18
C ASN A 461 -6.09 28.70 -4.11
N ALA A 462 -5.37 29.82 -4.26
CA ALA A 462 -3.92 29.87 -4.13
C ALA A 462 -3.54 30.72 -2.92
N HIS A 463 -2.95 30.10 -1.89
CA HIS A 463 -2.69 30.75 -0.60
C HIS A 463 -1.19 30.99 -0.39
N PHE A 464 -0.71 32.20 -0.65
CA PHE A 464 0.67 32.66 -0.40
C PHE A 464 0.81 33.49 0.88
N LEU A 465 -0.14 33.39 1.80
CA LEU A 465 -0.18 34.21 3.01
C LEU A 465 1.13 34.06 3.80
N GLY A 466 1.80 35.17 4.09
CA GLY A 466 3.06 35.18 4.85
C GLY A 466 4.28 34.61 4.12
N ALA A 467 4.14 34.15 2.86
CA ALA A 467 5.25 33.64 2.07
C ALA A 467 6.35 34.70 1.87
N ARG A 468 7.58 34.24 1.65
CA ARG A 468 8.75 35.10 1.47
C ARG A 468 9.50 34.75 0.18
N PHE A 469 9.53 35.69 -0.74
CA PHE A 469 10.33 35.64 -1.97
C PHE A 469 11.55 36.54 -1.82
N SER A 470 12.71 35.95 -1.58
CA SER A 470 13.98 36.69 -1.48
C SER A 470 14.61 36.89 -2.86
N GLY A 471 14.56 35.88 -3.73
CA GLY A 471 14.80 35.99 -5.17
C GLY A 471 13.63 36.62 -5.91
N ASN A 472 13.72 36.68 -7.24
CA ASN A 472 12.63 37.18 -8.09
C ASN A 472 11.46 36.20 -8.12
N ALA A 473 10.24 36.72 -8.08
CA ALA A 473 9.01 35.95 -8.18
C ALA A 473 8.30 36.29 -9.49
N HIS A 474 8.26 35.34 -10.41
CA HIS A 474 7.69 35.51 -11.74
C HIS A 474 6.30 34.85 -11.80
N PHE A 475 5.24 35.64 -11.88
CA PHE A 475 3.85 35.21 -12.08
C PHE A 475 3.32 35.69 -13.45
N LEU A 476 4.22 35.89 -14.42
CA LEU A 476 3.87 36.41 -15.73
C LEU A 476 2.85 35.47 -16.42
N GLY A 477 1.72 36.00 -16.88
CA GLY A 477 0.67 35.19 -17.53
C GLY A 477 -0.07 34.19 -16.62
N ALA A 478 0.27 34.10 -15.33
CA ALA A 478 -0.38 33.17 -14.41
C ALA A 478 -1.89 33.44 -14.31
N LYS A 479 -2.69 32.37 -14.18
CA LYS A 479 -4.15 32.42 -14.15
C LYS A 479 -4.67 31.94 -12.81
N PHE A 480 -5.31 32.83 -12.07
CA PHE A 480 -5.96 32.54 -10.80
C PHE A 480 -7.48 32.54 -10.99
N THR A 481 -8.08 31.37 -11.13
CA THR A 481 -9.54 31.24 -11.25
C THR A 481 -10.20 31.26 -9.88
N GLY A 482 -9.65 30.55 -8.90
CA GLY A 482 -9.99 30.70 -7.48
C GLY A 482 -9.38 31.97 -6.87
N ASN A 483 -9.59 32.16 -5.58
CA ASN A 483 -9.04 33.32 -4.88
C ASN A 483 -7.52 33.18 -4.72
N ALA A 484 -6.80 34.29 -4.88
CA ALA A 484 -5.35 34.36 -4.73
C ALA A 484 -5.00 35.23 -3.52
N GLY A 485 -4.46 34.61 -2.47
CA GLY A 485 -4.11 35.26 -1.21
C GLY A 485 -2.62 35.53 -1.06
N PHE A 486 -2.17 36.75 -1.29
CA PHE A 486 -0.80 37.24 -1.04
C PHE A 486 -0.71 38.14 0.21
N GLY A 487 -1.58 37.91 1.19
CA GLY A 487 -1.60 38.72 2.40
C GLY A 487 -0.30 38.57 3.19
N ASN A 488 0.26 39.67 3.69
CA ASN A 488 1.53 39.69 4.44
C ASN A 488 2.73 39.04 3.73
N THR A 489 2.62 38.72 2.43
CA THR A 489 3.71 38.17 1.63
C THR A 489 4.83 39.19 1.49
N LYS A 490 6.08 38.74 1.52
CA LYS A 490 7.28 39.59 1.39
C LYS A 490 8.01 39.29 0.10
N PHE A 491 7.98 40.22 -0.85
CA PHE A 491 8.77 40.20 -2.07
C PHE A 491 10.00 41.09 -1.88
N THR A 492 11.16 40.48 -1.62
CA THR A 492 12.43 41.19 -1.51
C THR A 492 13.06 41.39 -2.89
N GLY A 493 13.07 40.34 -3.71
CA GLY A 493 13.35 40.44 -5.14
C GLY A 493 12.18 41.07 -5.92
N ASN A 494 12.31 41.13 -7.25
CA ASN A 494 11.25 41.67 -8.10
C ASN A 494 10.04 40.71 -8.13
N ALA A 495 8.84 41.26 -8.18
CA ALA A 495 7.59 40.51 -8.29
C ALA A 495 6.89 40.88 -9.60
N GLY A 496 6.86 39.96 -10.56
CA GLY A 496 6.27 40.18 -11.88
C GLY A 496 4.93 39.48 -12.05
N PHE A 497 3.82 40.21 -11.98
CA PHE A 497 2.46 39.75 -12.26
C PHE A 497 1.97 40.16 -13.65
N GLY A 498 2.87 40.61 -14.52
CA GLY A 498 2.52 41.11 -15.84
C GLY A 498 1.69 40.09 -16.63
N ASN A 499 0.68 40.55 -17.39
CA ASN A 499 -0.25 39.69 -18.13
C ASN A 499 -1.01 38.62 -17.29
N ALA A 500 -0.86 38.58 -15.97
CA ALA A 500 -1.59 37.64 -15.12
C ALA A 500 -3.09 37.93 -15.15
N LYS A 501 -3.90 36.90 -14.88
CA LYS A 501 -5.36 37.00 -14.86
C LYS A 501 -5.91 36.50 -13.54
N PHE A 502 -6.49 37.40 -12.76
CA PHE A 502 -7.23 37.08 -11.55
C PHE A 502 -8.73 37.07 -11.87
N THR A 503 -9.33 35.89 -11.89
CA THR A 503 -10.78 35.72 -12.04
C THR A 503 -11.47 35.71 -10.68
N GLY A 504 -10.91 34.99 -9.71
CA GLY A 504 -11.23 35.14 -8.30
C GLY A 504 -10.60 36.40 -7.70
N ASN A 505 -10.82 36.61 -6.41
CA ASN A 505 -10.32 37.79 -5.71
C ASN A 505 -8.81 37.71 -5.50
N ALA A 506 -8.13 38.84 -5.68
CA ALA A 506 -6.70 38.98 -5.45
C ALA A 506 -6.45 39.80 -4.17
N HIS A 507 -5.92 39.14 -3.14
CA HIS A 507 -5.72 39.73 -1.82
C HIS A 507 -4.24 39.99 -1.54
N PHE A 508 -3.79 41.24 -1.63
CA PHE A 508 -2.43 41.68 -1.30
C PHE A 508 -2.37 42.45 0.03
N LEU A 509 -3.25 42.13 0.97
CA LEU A 509 -3.39 42.86 2.24
C LEU A 509 -2.09 42.82 3.04
N GLY A 510 -1.50 43.97 3.37
CA GLY A 510 -0.24 44.05 4.11
C GLY A 510 0.97 43.46 3.39
N ALA A 511 0.87 43.12 2.11
CA ALA A 511 1.97 42.60 1.31
C ALA A 511 3.10 43.64 1.22
N LYS A 512 4.35 43.18 1.18
CA LYS A 512 5.55 44.04 1.19
C LYS A 512 6.37 43.78 -0.06
N PHE A 513 6.42 44.77 -0.95
CA PHE A 513 7.21 44.78 -2.18
C PHE A 513 8.44 45.66 -1.99
N THR A 514 9.56 45.03 -1.66
CA THR A 514 10.85 45.71 -1.54
C THR A 514 11.49 45.93 -2.92
N GLY A 515 11.51 44.88 -3.74
CA GLY A 515 11.85 44.96 -5.16
C GLY A 515 10.74 45.57 -6.00
N ASN A 516 10.93 45.63 -7.32
CA ASN A 516 9.93 46.17 -8.23
C ASN A 516 8.73 45.23 -8.33
N ALA A 517 7.52 45.79 -8.30
CA ALA A 517 6.27 45.09 -8.50
C ALA A 517 5.66 45.49 -9.86
N ASP A 518 5.54 44.54 -10.77
CA ASP A 518 4.97 44.77 -12.10
C ASP A 518 3.62 44.07 -12.26
N PHE A 519 2.55 44.85 -12.28
CA PHE A 519 1.18 44.44 -12.61
C PHE A 519 0.77 44.95 -14.01
N GLY A 520 1.76 45.21 -14.89
CA GLY A 520 1.52 45.67 -16.24
C GLY A 520 0.69 44.68 -17.05
N ASN A 521 -0.37 45.15 -17.72
CA ASN A 521 -1.29 44.30 -18.49
C ASN A 521 -2.04 43.23 -17.66
N THR A 522 -1.96 43.26 -16.33
CA THR A 522 -2.69 42.32 -15.47
C THR A 522 -4.20 42.55 -15.58
N LYS A 523 -4.99 41.48 -15.60
CA LYS A 523 -6.45 41.53 -15.62
C LYS A 523 -7.03 41.06 -14.29
N PHE A 524 -7.58 41.99 -13.53
CA PHE A 524 -8.37 41.75 -12.32
C PHE A 524 -9.85 41.72 -12.70
N THR A 525 -10.38 40.51 -12.82
CA THR A 525 -11.81 40.28 -13.06
C THR A 525 -12.59 40.27 -11.74
N GLY A 526 -12.08 39.55 -10.74
CA GLY A 526 -12.50 39.66 -9.36
C GLY A 526 -11.93 40.92 -8.69
N ASP A 527 -12.19 41.06 -7.39
CA ASP A 527 -11.76 42.21 -6.61
C ASP A 527 -10.25 42.20 -6.35
N ALA A 528 -9.63 43.38 -6.30
CA ALA A 528 -8.21 43.56 -6.04
C ALA A 528 -7.99 44.38 -4.76
N TYR A 529 -7.48 43.73 -3.72
CA TYR A 529 -7.29 44.33 -2.40
C TYR A 529 -5.79 44.59 -2.14
N PHE A 530 -5.38 45.86 -2.12
CA PHE A 530 -4.04 46.32 -1.77
C PHE A 530 -4.01 47.09 -0.43
N LEU A 531 -4.99 46.84 0.44
CA LEU A 531 -5.08 47.46 1.77
C LEU A 531 -3.78 47.25 2.55
N ASP A 532 -3.22 48.34 3.08
CA ASP A 532 -1.94 48.35 3.83
C ASP A 532 -0.73 47.74 3.11
N ALA A 533 -0.82 47.52 1.79
CA ALA A 533 0.30 47.03 0.99
C ALA A 533 1.43 48.08 0.97
N LYS A 534 2.67 47.63 1.09
CA LYS A 534 3.85 48.48 1.15
C LYS A 534 4.74 48.25 -0.08
N PHE A 535 4.90 49.28 -0.89
CA PHE A 535 5.78 49.31 -2.06
C PHE A 535 6.95 50.25 -1.77
N THR A 536 8.17 49.71 -1.65
CA THR A 536 9.38 50.54 -1.59
C THR A 536 10.10 50.61 -2.93
N GLY A 537 10.01 49.55 -3.74
CA GLY A 537 10.42 49.55 -5.15
C GLY A 537 9.35 50.18 -6.06
N ASN A 538 9.58 50.13 -7.38
CA ASN A 538 8.61 50.64 -8.35
C ASN A 538 7.34 49.77 -8.36
N ALA A 539 6.16 50.40 -8.43
CA ALA A 539 4.89 49.71 -8.60
C ALA A 539 4.27 50.12 -9.94
N ASN A 540 4.21 49.19 -10.90
CA ASN A 540 3.68 49.43 -12.23
C ASN A 540 2.32 48.75 -12.40
N PHE A 541 1.30 49.51 -12.79
CA PHE A 541 -0.06 49.06 -13.12
C PHE A 541 -0.45 49.49 -14.55
N GLY A 542 0.53 49.84 -15.40
CA GLY A 542 0.29 50.29 -16.77
C GLY A 542 -0.51 49.27 -17.58
N ASN A 543 -1.57 49.73 -18.25
CA ASN A 543 -2.51 48.90 -19.01
C ASN A 543 -3.17 47.75 -18.21
N ALA A 544 -3.11 47.78 -16.87
CA ALA A 544 -3.88 46.86 -16.05
C ALA A 544 -5.38 47.09 -16.26
N LYS A 545 -6.18 46.02 -16.16
CA LYS A 545 -7.63 46.07 -16.35
C LYS A 545 -8.34 45.61 -15.08
N PHE A 546 -9.23 46.46 -14.56
CA PHE A 546 -10.01 46.19 -13.35
C PHE A 546 -11.51 46.16 -13.67
N THR A 547 -12.20 45.08 -13.27
CA THR A 547 -13.67 44.96 -13.40
C THR A 547 -14.44 44.80 -12.09
N GLY A 548 -13.76 44.61 -10.97
CA GLY A 548 -14.34 44.57 -9.62
C GLY A 548 -13.81 45.69 -8.73
N TYR A 549 -13.96 45.56 -7.42
CA TYR A 549 -13.43 46.50 -6.42
C TYR A 549 -11.91 46.64 -6.54
N VAL A 550 -11.39 47.85 -6.30
CA VAL A 550 -9.95 48.12 -6.22
C VAL A 550 -9.67 49.03 -5.04
N GLY A 551 -8.95 48.51 -4.05
CA GLY A 551 -8.68 49.27 -2.82
C GLY A 551 -7.20 49.36 -2.48
N PHE A 552 -6.68 50.58 -2.42
CA PHE A 552 -5.33 50.92 -1.97
C PHE A 552 -5.30 51.56 -0.58
N ASN A 553 -6.43 51.55 0.15
CA ASN A 553 -6.54 52.23 1.45
C ASN A 553 -5.36 51.82 2.37
N GLY A 554 -4.76 52.78 3.07
CA GLY A 554 -3.62 52.54 3.97
C GLY A 554 -2.32 52.08 3.30
N SER A 555 -2.30 51.87 1.98
CA SER A 555 -1.08 51.48 1.26
C SER A 555 0.00 52.56 1.35
N TYR A 556 1.25 52.13 1.19
CA TYR A 556 2.42 52.99 1.29
C TYR A 556 3.35 52.80 0.09
N PHE A 557 3.62 53.90 -0.61
CA PHE A 557 4.58 54.02 -1.70
C PHE A 557 5.76 54.86 -1.22
N GLY A 558 6.92 54.25 -1.03
CA GLY A 558 8.07 54.89 -0.40
C GLY A 558 8.85 55.81 -1.34
N GLN A 559 9.54 55.22 -2.31
CA GLN A 559 10.48 55.95 -3.16
C GLN A 559 9.79 56.59 -4.36
N TYR A 560 8.88 55.87 -5.02
CA TYR A 560 8.24 56.26 -6.27
C TYR A 560 6.72 56.24 -6.14
N ALA A 561 6.04 57.13 -6.85
CA ALA A 561 4.59 57.03 -7.02
C ALA A 561 4.25 55.85 -7.95
N PRO A 562 3.11 55.17 -7.76
CA PRO A 562 2.72 54.08 -8.65
C PRO A 562 2.34 54.59 -10.04
N THR A 563 2.69 53.80 -11.05
CA THR A 563 2.43 54.14 -12.46
C THR A 563 1.17 53.42 -12.94
N PHE A 564 0.08 54.15 -13.17
CA PHE A 564 -1.13 53.60 -13.80
C PHE A 564 -1.26 53.95 -15.28
N ALA A 565 -0.62 55.03 -15.73
CA ALA A 565 -0.57 55.43 -17.12
C ALA A 565 0.86 55.82 -17.48
N GLY A 566 1.42 55.17 -18.48
CA GLY A 566 2.80 55.36 -18.90
C GLY A 566 3.09 54.71 -20.25
N ILE A 567 4.35 54.33 -20.48
CA ILE A 567 4.82 53.77 -21.76
C ILE A 567 4.07 52.47 -22.11
N SER A 568 3.74 51.65 -21.12
CA SER A 568 3.00 50.39 -21.31
C SER A 568 1.51 50.59 -21.62
N GLY A 569 1.01 51.83 -21.63
CA GLY A 569 -0.40 52.17 -21.81
C GLY A 569 -1.09 52.58 -20.51
N ALA A 570 -2.35 53.01 -20.65
CA ALA A 570 -3.19 53.47 -19.55
C ALA A 570 -4.00 52.33 -18.94
N ALA A 571 -3.99 52.22 -17.61
CA ALA A 571 -4.88 51.32 -16.89
C ALA A 571 -6.36 51.62 -17.19
N ARG A 572 -7.19 50.59 -17.07
CA ARG A 572 -8.58 50.59 -17.53
C ARG A 572 -9.50 50.12 -16.41
N PHE A 573 -10.51 50.91 -16.09
CA PHE A 573 -11.47 50.65 -15.02
C PHE A 573 -12.88 50.48 -15.60
N SER A 574 -13.65 49.51 -15.09
CA SER A 574 -14.99 49.22 -15.61
C SER A 574 -16.01 50.25 -15.13
N ALA A 575 -16.75 50.88 -16.04
CA ALA A 575 -17.86 51.78 -15.71
C ALA A 575 -19.10 51.05 -15.14
N GLN A 576 -19.05 49.71 -15.04
CA GLN A 576 -20.10 48.90 -14.45
C GLN A 576 -20.01 48.80 -12.91
N VAL A 577 -18.84 49.12 -12.34
CA VAL A 577 -18.59 49.09 -10.89
C VAL A 577 -19.20 50.33 -10.21
N ASP A 578 -19.50 50.25 -8.91
CA ASP A 578 -19.86 51.44 -8.12
C ASP A 578 -18.63 52.36 -8.01
N PRO A 579 -18.72 53.67 -8.35
CA PRO A 579 -17.60 54.59 -8.17
C PRO A 579 -16.95 54.58 -6.78
N GLN A 580 -17.66 54.21 -5.71
CA GLN A 580 -17.11 54.12 -4.34
C GLN A 580 -16.21 52.91 -4.10
N ASP A 581 -16.27 51.90 -4.97
CA ASP A 581 -15.44 50.69 -4.87
C ASP A 581 -14.02 50.91 -5.42
N TYR A 582 -13.73 52.11 -5.93
CA TYR A 582 -12.39 52.52 -6.35
C TYR A 582 -11.78 53.44 -5.31
N VAL A 583 -10.92 52.87 -4.47
CA VAL A 583 -10.31 53.55 -3.32
C VAL A 583 -8.81 53.71 -3.55
N PHE A 584 -8.36 54.95 -3.76
CA PHE A 584 -6.94 55.29 -4.01
C PHE A 584 -6.29 56.10 -2.88
N THR A 585 -6.89 56.07 -1.68
CA THR A 585 -6.31 56.72 -0.50
C THR A 585 -5.07 55.96 -0.04
N VAL A 586 -4.00 56.68 0.28
CA VAL A 586 -2.74 56.11 0.77
C VAL A 586 -2.46 56.62 2.18
N ARG A 587 -1.61 55.92 2.93
CA ARG A 587 -1.19 56.35 4.27
C ARG A 587 -0.41 57.67 4.22
N GLU A 588 -0.52 58.45 5.29
CA GLU A 588 0.31 59.65 5.50
C GLU A 588 1.82 59.36 5.35
N GLY A 589 2.54 60.25 4.66
CA GLY A 589 3.96 60.11 4.32
C GLY A 589 4.24 59.25 3.07
N SER A 590 3.23 58.62 2.46
CA SER A 590 3.34 57.92 1.18
C SER A 590 3.44 58.88 -0.01
N LYS A 591 4.09 58.46 -1.10
CA LYS A 591 3.84 59.06 -2.42
C LYS A 591 2.37 58.86 -2.78
N ALA A 592 1.72 59.93 -3.22
CA ALA A 592 0.29 59.94 -3.50
C ALA A 592 -0.04 59.31 -4.86
N ILE A 593 -1.19 58.63 -4.93
CA ILE A 593 -1.83 58.27 -6.20
C ILE A 593 -2.56 59.51 -6.70
N LYS A 594 -2.00 60.19 -7.71
CA LYS A 594 -2.65 61.37 -8.30
C LYS A 594 -3.91 60.92 -9.04
N CYS A 595 -5.07 61.38 -8.59
CA CYS A 595 -6.36 61.04 -9.18
C CYS A 595 -6.93 62.20 -10.01
N GLY A 596 -7.84 61.84 -10.91
CA GLY A 596 -8.60 62.74 -11.76
C GLY A 596 -10.03 62.25 -11.95
N THR A 597 -10.85 63.04 -12.63
CA THR A 597 -12.23 62.66 -12.98
C THR A 597 -12.32 62.14 -14.40
N ALA A 598 -12.93 60.97 -14.56
CA ALA A 598 -13.38 60.45 -15.85
C ALA A 598 -14.89 60.19 -15.80
N THR A 599 -15.59 60.42 -16.91
CA THR A 599 -17.05 60.20 -17.00
C THR A 599 -17.35 59.26 -18.15
N LEU A 600 -18.15 58.22 -17.89
CA LEU A 600 -18.64 57.31 -18.92
C LEU A 600 -20.04 56.83 -18.55
N LEU A 601 -20.94 56.75 -19.54
CA LEU A 601 -22.35 56.34 -19.34
C LEU A 601 -23.09 57.15 -18.25
N GLY A 602 -22.77 58.44 -18.12
CA GLY A 602 -23.43 59.32 -17.13
C GLY A 602 -22.95 59.14 -15.69
N LYS A 603 -21.94 58.28 -15.44
CA LYS A 603 -21.30 58.10 -14.14
C LYS A 603 -19.91 58.72 -14.14
N SER A 604 -19.62 59.50 -13.09
CA SER A 604 -18.29 60.09 -12.86
C SER A 604 -17.53 59.25 -11.84
N PHE A 605 -16.26 58.99 -12.14
CA PHE A 605 -15.36 58.21 -11.28
C PHE A 605 -14.12 59.02 -10.95
N ILE A 606 -13.59 58.82 -9.73
CA ILE A 606 -12.27 59.29 -9.32
C ILE A 606 -11.30 58.13 -9.55
N ILE A 607 -10.46 58.24 -10.56
CA ILE A 607 -9.48 57.20 -10.94
C ILE A 607 -8.10 57.83 -11.16
N PRO A 608 -7.00 57.05 -11.21
CA PRO A 608 -5.66 57.60 -11.37
C PRO A 608 -5.53 58.43 -12.64
N LEU A 609 -4.77 59.52 -12.58
CA LEU A 609 -4.63 60.47 -13.68
C LEU A 609 -4.14 59.78 -14.96
N GLY A 610 -4.72 60.13 -16.11
CA GLY A 610 -4.36 59.54 -17.40
C GLY A 610 -4.94 58.14 -17.67
N THR A 611 -5.67 57.56 -16.72
CA THR A 611 -6.38 56.27 -16.91
C THR A 611 -7.76 56.47 -17.51
N VAL A 612 -8.37 55.40 -18.03
CA VAL A 612 -9.65 55.46 -18.75
C VAL A 612 -10.69 54.52 -18.15
N LEU A 613 -11.96 54.89 -18.29
CA LEU A 613 -13.10 54.00 -18.06
C LEU A 613 -13.40 53.19 -19.32
N PHE A 614 -13.91 51.98 -19.17
CA PHE A 614 -14.50 51.22 -20.27
C PHE A 614 -15.87 50.66 -19.89
N GLY A 615 -16.79 50.65 -20.85
CA GLY A 615 -18.13 50.07 -20.70
C GLY A 615 -18.29 48.77 -21.49
N PRO A 616 -19.41 48.04 -21.29
CA PRO A 616 -19.73 46.86 -22.08
C PRO A 616 -19.81 47.18 -23.58
N SER A 617 -19.34 46.26 -24.41
CA SER A 617 -19.52 46.35 -25.86
C SER A 617 -20.90 45.84 -26.25
N SER A 618 -21.67 46.64 -27.00
CA SER A 618 -22.81 46.11 -27.74
C SER A 618 -22.30 45.22 -28.88
N ARG A 619 -22.86 44.01 -29.04
CA ARG A 619 -22.54 42.98 -30.06
C ARG A 619 -21.81 43.56 -31.29
N GLY A 620 -20.50 43.28 -31.40
CA GLY A 620 -19.70 43.53 -32.59
C GLY A 620 -18.97 44.88 -32.72
N LYS A 621 -19.03 45.80 -31.74
CA LYS A 621 -18.22 47.04 -31.73
C LYS A 621 -17.24 47.09 -30.55
N ASN A 622 -16.10 47.78 -30.77
CA ASN A 622 -15.08 48.06 -29.74
C ASN A 622 -15.73 48.59 -28.45
N SER A 623 -15.23 48.16 -27.28
CA SER A 623 -15.68 48.66 -25.97
C SER A 623 -15.66 50.19 -25.96
N ARG A 624 -16.76 50.85 -25.56
CA ARG A 624 -16.76 52.31 -25.36
C ARG A 624 -15.76 52.65 -24.26
N THR A 625 -14.82 53.55 -24.54
CA THR A 625 -13.85 54.07 -23.57
C THR A 625 -14.11 55.55 -23.32
N SER A 626 -13.86 56.03 -22.10
CA SER A 626 -13.87 57.46 -21.82
C SER A 626 -12.62 58.15 -22.36
N GLU A 627 -12.63 59.47 -22.38
CA GLU A 627 -11.39 60.26 -22.35
C GLU A 627 -10.58 59.93 -21.08
N PRO A 628 -9.24 60.11 -21.11
CA PRO A 628 -8.41 59.95 -19.92
C PRO A 628 -8.85 60.88 -18.79
N ALA A 629 -8.75 60.38 -17.54
CA ALA A 629 -9.09 61.14 -16.36
C ALA A 629 -8.29 62.45 -16.29
N LYS A 630 -9.00 63.56 -16.14
CA LYS A 630 -8.42 64.93 -16.07
C LYS A 630 -8.18 65.32 -14.62
N PRO A 631 -7.18 66.17 -14.32
CA PRO A 631 -6.92 66.62 -12.95
C PRO A 631 -8.18 67.19 -12.30
N LEU A 632 -8.34 66.97 -11.00
CA LEU A 632 -9.39 67.61 -10.22
C LEU A 632 -9.15 69.14 -10.25
N ASP A 633 -10.15 69.93 -10.64
CA ASP A 633 -10.01 71.39 -10.73
C ASP A 633 -9.78 71.97 -9.33
N ASN A 634 -8.60 72.55 -9.10
CA ASN A 634 -8.31 73.39 -7.94
C ASN A 634 -8.95 74.77 -8.14
N SER A 635 -10.27 74.89 -8.01
CA SER A 635 -10.95 76.18 -7.95
C SER A 635 -11.86 76.29 -6.73
N ASN A 636 -11.24 76.50 -5.57
CA ASN A 636 -11.72 77.40 -4.52
C ASN A 636 -10.74 77.40 -3.34
N ASN A 637 -9.72 78.25 -3.41
CA ASN A 637 -9.26 78.97 -2.23
C ASN A 637 -9.37 80.45 -2.60
N GLY A 638 -10.36 81.09 -1.97
CA GLY A 638 -10.72 82.48 -2.20
C GLY A 638 -9.53 83.41 -2.01
N LYS A 639 -9.50 84.41 -2.89
CA LYS A 639 -8.78 85.65 -2.64
C LYS A 639 -9.40 86.29 -1.40
N ASP A 640 -8.61 86.49 -0.35
CA ASP A 640 -8.86 87.58 0.59
C ASP A 640 -8.45 88.88 -0.11
N ASP A 641 -9.41 89.49 -0.79
CA ASP A 641 -9.41 90.93 -1.02
C ASP A 641 -10.10 91.55 0.21
N ASN A 642 -9.35 92.20 1.08
CA ASN A 642 -9.90 93.14 2.04
C ASN A 642 -9.20 94.50 1.87
N PRO A 643 -9.92 95.54 1.40
CA PRO A 643 -9.43 96.91 1.43
C PRO A 643 -9.95 97.60 2.70
N GLU A 644 -9.05 97.95 3.61
CA GLU A 644 -8.95 99.24 4.33
C GLU A 644 -7.76 99.22 5.29
#